data_AF-A0A6P7T5G2-F1
#
_entry.id   AF-A0A6P7T5G2-F1
#
_cell.length_a   1.000
_cell.length_b   1.000
_cell.length_c   1.000
_cell.angle_alpha   90.00
_cell.angle_beta   90.00
_cell.angle_gamma   90.00
#
_symmetry.space_group_name_H-M   'P 1'
#
loop_
_entity.id
_entity.type
_entity.pdbx_description
1 polymer ?
#
loop_
_entity_poly.entity_id
_entity_poly.type
_entity_poly.pdbx_seq_one_letter_code
_entity_poly.pdbx_strand_id
1 'polypeptide(L)'
;MATSQSTVLEEDATQFLDHCISLLGTYDANSKDIEAHIYEYLQQVKIEDTTYIRIFKECMCGCIRYWNMINLILESLFTLSIELSQIEENIFIILTYIYIFKLKQFTLTFFLEILDSLDPIHVSKYLEFLTSRDQIIIQITKVCRPFYDDKFLKNKVMKPLLDNLPLLSDYNNMIQMKLQSSLPQKPRKEITNTVIKPFNLTKPAFRKVPLPQPIPKLGKAKPVPKTLYEEPSEFKTLYSLKKNNKALAEEHLKELANLELNCADPTLKEKTYLKLREIENERNKLLQFNKKKCISLPKFETPTPIKMTKAAVLREGKVHLKEEEAELKWLEELEKGGKEDRQFVKWQNTMKEQDMKQSMLELEKLRLKSKIIREDAILAKEKLQEENRRTVLQLKQETEEMLQDYLQQQLEEEQQSKKVVQEVAESQKTVKDAKKKVHEQKKKIVQDVQRGKQELNAAALENATIEMEKRLEIIDRIRVLTATQQYHNTKLFDTTETSGLGLLSEMSLAELQERLAVMKRWEQEDQEKKRYEILLSKQASQELVSDTLDVILKHRNEKSQMTSLRRQKQKEAIKEDSHSKIFDDEINVLQRLLEEKRSRRLKCMQPSSKQNSRKSSPHKQTGKYMEQEDSCKEKVIKDIHVTFYPTAREQSR
;
A
#
# COMPACT_ATOMS: atom_id res chain seq x y z
N MET A 1 -17.88 -58.23 39.08
CA MET A 1 -16.87 -57.76 40.05
C MET A 1 -16.32 -56.44 39.51
N ALA A 2 -17.00 -55.31 39.65
CA ALA A 2 -17.92 -54.90 40.72
C ALA A 2 -17.19 -54.85 42.08
N THR A 3 -16.35 -53.82 42.23
CA THR A 3 -15.85 -53.28 43.48
C THR A 3 -16.07 -51.76 43.41
N SER A 4 -16.70 -51.20 44.43
CA SER A 4 -17.08 -49.79 44.49
C SER A 4 -15.86 -48.88 44.58
N GLN A 5 -15.76 -47.92 43.66
CA GLN A 5 -14.88 -46.76 43.86
C GLN A 5 -15.69 -45.74 44.66
N SER A 6 -15.22 -45.37 45.84
CA SER A 6 -15.93 -44.51 46.77
C SER A 6 -15.86 -43.05 46.32
N THR A 7 -17.01 -42.51 45.92
CA THR A 7 -17.24 -41.06 45.77
C THR A 7 -17.37 -40.45 47.15
N VAL A 8 -16.39 -39.64 47.58
CA VAL A 8 -16.32 -39.08 48.96
C VAL A 8 -15.89 -37.60 48.92
N LEU A 9 -16.58 -36.82 48.08
CA LEU A 9 -16.58 -35.34 48.09
C LEU A 9 -17.98 -34.89 47.63
N GLU A 10 -18.97 -35.05 48.52
CA GLU A 10 -20.26 -34.32 48.45
C GLU A 10 -20.19 -33.00 49.25
N GLU A 11 -19.04 -32.70 49.87
CA GLU A 11 -18.76 -31.43 50.54
C GLU A 11 -18.27 -30.37 49.54
N ASP A 12 -18.65 -29.12 49.79
CA ASP A 12 -18.47 -27.95 48.93
C ASP A 12 -17.15 -27.92 48.13
N ALA A 13 -17.25 -28.04 46.81
CA ALA A 13 -16.11 -27.97 45.89
C ALA A 13 -15.32 -26.65 45.99
N THR A 14 -15.98 -25.57 46.40
CA THR A 14 -15.37 -24.27 46.73
C THR A 14 -14.49 -24.34 47.98
N GLN A 15 -14.95 -24.97 49.07
CA GLN A 15 -14.15 -25.14 50.29
C GLN A 15 -12.90 -25.99 50.01
N PHE A 16 -13.03 -27.08 49.22
CA PHE A 16 -11.88 -27.85 48.76
C PHE A 16 -10.87 -27.00 47.97
N LEU A 17 -11.36 -26.12 47.09
CA LEU A 17 -10.50 -25.22 46.33
C LEU A 17 -9.79 -24.20 47.23
N ASP A 18 -10.51 -23.54 48.15
CA ASP A 18 -9.96 -22.55 49.08
C ASP A 18 -8.85 -23.12 49.98
N HIS A 19 -9.02 -24.38 50.43
CA HIS A 19 -7.97 -25.09 51.15
C HIS A 19 -6.73 -25.38 50.28
N CYS A 20 -6.92 -25.70 49.00
CA CYS A 20 -5.80 -25.89 48.08
C CYS A 20 -5.09 -24.57 47.76
N ILE A 21 -5.82 -23.48 47.50
CA ILE A 21 -5.28 -22.13 47.20
C ILE A 21 -4.44 -21.62 48.36
N SER A 22 -4.99 -21.66 49.58
CA SER A 22 -4.33 -21.10 50.77
C SER A 22 -3.06 -21.86 51.17
N LEU A 23 -3.02 -23.19 50.98
CA LEU A 23 -1.78 -23.95 51.11
C LEU A 23 -0.76 -23.60 50.01
N LEU A 24 -1.19 -23.48 48.76
CA LEU A 24 -0.32 -23.22 47.61
C LEU A 24 0.33 -21.83 47.70
N GLY A 25 -0.44 -20.81 48.10
CA GLY A 25 0.05 -19.45 48.31
C GLY A 25 0.93 -19.26 49.55
N THR A 26 1.03 -20.25 50.44
CA THR A 26 1.91 -20.23 51.64
C THR A 26 3.11 -21.16 51.54
N TYR A 27 3.27 -21.89 50.44
CA TYR A 27 4.36 -22.85 50.23
C TYR A 27 5.59 -22.20 49.58
N ASP A 28 6.71 -22.14 50.32
CA ASP A 28 8.04 -21.85 49.76
C ASP A 28 8.90 -23.12 49.77
N ALA A 29 9.24 -23.60 48.57
CA ALA A 29 10.05 -24.79 48.31
C ALA A 29 11.49 -24.73 48.86
N ASN A 30 11.98 -23.55 49.26
CA ASN A 30 13.28 -23.39 49.92
C ASN A 30 13.19 -23.56 51.45
N SER A 31 11.99 -23.51 52.03
CA SER A 31 11.77 -23.37 53.48
C SER A 31 11.33 -24.66 54.17
N LYS A 32 10.50 -25.49 53.51
CA LYS A 32 9.88 -26.69 54.08
C LYS A 32 9.70 -27.78 53.03
N ASP A 33 9.70 -29.03 53.49
CA ASP A 33 9.25 -30.16 52.67
C ASP A 33 7.73 -30.12 52.47
N ILE A 34 7.27 -30.58 51.31
CA ILE A 34 5.87 -30.52 50.86
C ILE A 34 4.97 -31.25 51.85
N GLU A 35 5.37 -32.45 52.28
CA GLU A 35 4.55 -33.26 53.19
C GLU A 35 4.45 -32.62 54.57
N ALA A 36 5.55 -32.04 55.09
CA ALA A 36 5.54 -31.32 56.36
C ALA A 36 4.61 -30.10 56.34
N HIS A 37 4.66 -29.29 55.27
CA HIS A 37 3.77 -28.13 55.09
C HIS A 37 2.29 -28.55 55.02
N ILE A 38 1.98 -29.66 54.32
CA ILE A 38 0.64 -30.25 54.29
C ILE A 38 0.20 -30.70 55.69
N TYR A 39 1.06 -31.37 56.47
CA TYR A 39 0.71 -31.82 57.82
C TYR A 39 0.50 -30.66 58.81
N GLU A 40 1.33 -29.61 58.76
CA GLU A 40 1.12 -28.40 59.58
C GLU A 40 -0.21 -27.71 59.27
N TYR A 41 -0.54 -27.56 57.98
CA TYR A 41 -1.80 -26.93 57.55
C TYR A 41 -3.03 -27.74 57.97
N LEU A 42 -3.01 -29.06 57.78
CA LEU A 42 -4.12 -29.93 58.19
C LEU A 42 -4.34 -29.92 59.71
N GLN A 43 -3.28 -29.77 60.51
CA GLN A 43 -3.40 -29.57 61.97
C GLN A 43 -4.04 -28.23 62.35
N GLN A 44 -3.88 -27.18 61.53
CA GLN A 44 -4.52 -25.87 61.75
C GLN A 44 -6.02 -25.90 61.38
N VAL A 45 -6.37 -26.54 60.26
CA VAL A 45 -7.76 -26.59 59.76
C VAL A 45 -8.62 -27.64 60.49
N LYS A 46 -8.01 -28.68 61.07
CA LYS A 46 -8.69 -29.76 61.83
C LYS A 46 -9.70 -30.58 61.01
N ILE A 47 -9.34 -30.90 59.77
CA ILE A 47 -10.10 -31.87 58.96
C ILE A 47 -9.81 -33.27 59.53
N GLU A 48 -10.86 -34.01 59.89
CA GLU A 48 -10.73 -35.39 60.42
C GLU A 48 -10.86 -36.46 59.32
N ASP A 49 -11.37 -36.08 58.15
CA ASP A 49 -11.81 -37.03 57.13
C ASP A 49 -10.63 -37.63 56.32
N THR A 50 -10.28 -38.88 56.63
CA THR A 50 -9.08 -39.55 56.09
C THR A 50 -9.07 -39.69 54.57
N THR A 51 -10.26 -39.77 53.97
CA THR A 51 -10.51 -39.78 52.53
C THR A 51 -10.20 -38.44 51.89
N TYR A 52 -10.75 -37.35 52.44
CA TYR A 52 -10.44 -35.98 52.04
C TYR A 52 -8.94 -35.71 52.14
N ILE A 53 -8.32 -35.96 53.30
CA ILE A 53 -6.90 -35.72 53.58
C ILE A 53 -6.00 -36.39 52.53
N ARG A 54 -6.33 -37.62 52.15
CA ARG A 54 -5.59 -38.35 51.12
C ARG A 54 -5.75 -37.70 49.74
N ILE A 55 -6.98 -37.37 49.34
CA ILE A 55 -7.27 -36.74 48.03
C ILE A 55 -6.56 -35.37 47.93
N PHE A 56 -6.63 -34.59 49.01
CA PHE A 56 -5.94 -33.30 49.18
C PHE A 56 -4.41 -33.46 49.07
N LYS A 57 -3.79 -34.37 49.84
CA LYS A 57 -2.34 -34.62 49.77
C LYS A 57 -1.89 -35.10 48.38
N GLU A 58 -2.64 -36.02 47.76
CA GLU A 58 -2.36 -36.46 46.39
C GLU A 58 -2.53 -35.31 45.36
N CYS A 59 -3.43 -34.35 45.61
CA CYS A 59 -3.62 -33.18 44.75
C CYS A 59 -2.47 -32.17 44.89
N MET A 60 -2.11 -31.80 46.11
CA MET A 60 -1.11 -30.76 46.39
C MET A 60 0.31 -31.21 46.02
N CYS A 61 0.70 -32.43 46.40
CA CYS A 61 1.96 -33.03 45.91
C CYS A 61 1.96 -33.20 44.38
N GLY A 62 0.78 -33.37 43.76
CA GLY A 62 0.60 -33.43 42.31
C GLY A 62 0.82 -32.09 41.62
N CYS A 63 0.20 -31.02 42.11
CA CYS A 63 0.33 -29.66 41.59
C CYS A 63 1.80 -29.20 41.62
N ILE A 64 2.50 -29.40 42.74
CA ILE A 64 3.91 -29.01 42.88
C ILE A 64 4.82 -29.88 41.99
N ARG A 65 4.57 -31.20 41.89
CA ARG A 65 5.34 -32.11 41.02
C ARG A 65 5.25 -31.78 39.53
N TYR A 66 4.10 -31.28 39.07
CA TYR A 66 3.89 -30.92 37.66
C TYR A 66 3.85 -29.40 37.42
N TRP A 67 4.22 -28.59 38.42
CA TRP A 67 4.25 -27.13 38.39
C TRP A 67 4.87 -26.58 37.10
N ASN A 68 6.09 -27.01 36.77
CA ASN A 68 6.79 -26.54 35.56
C ASN A 68 6.05 -26.90 34.26
N MET A 69 5.33 -28.02 34.19
CA MET A 69 4.50 -28.35 33.03
C MET A 69 3.26 -27.45 32.98
N ILE A 70 2.59 -27.28 34.12
CA ILE A 70 1.31 -26.59 34.21
C ILE A 70 1.48 -25.09 34.02
N ASN A 71 2.48 -24.47 34.65
CA ASN A 71 2.80 -23.06 34.49
C ASN A 71 3.22 -22.74 33.05
N LEU A 72 4.09 -23.55 32.42
CA LEU A 72 4.46 -23.33 31.01
C LEU A 72 3.27 -23.49 30.05
N ILE A 73 2.28 -24.34 30.38
CA ILE A 73 1.01 -24.39 29.66
C ILE A 73 0.25 -23.08 29.88
N LEU A 74 -0.04 -22.70 31.13
CA LEU A 74 -0.86 -21.52 31.47
C LEU A 74 -0.26 -20.19 30.99
N GLU A 75 1.06 -20.01 31.10
CA GLU A 75 1.79 -18.90 30.47
C GLU A 75 1.47 -18.82 28.97
N SER A 76 1.51 -19.95 28.26
CA SER A 76 1.22 -19.99 26.82
C SER A 76 -0.25 -19.70 26.45
N LEU A 77 -1.18 -19.73 27.43
CA LEU A 77 -2.59 -19.39 27.23
C LEU A 77 -2.86 -17.91 27.54
N PHE A 78 -2.43 -17.44 28.71
CA PHE A 78 -2.84 -16.16 29.25
C PHE A 78 -1.96 -14.99 28.82
N THR A 79 -0.65 -15.19 28.58
CA THR A 79 0.27 -14.10 28.12
C THR A 79 -0.13 -13.42 26.81
N LEU A 80 -1.03 -14.04 26.03
CA LEU A 80 -1.60 -13.47 24.80
C LEU A 80 -2.92 -12.71 25.00
N SER A 81 -3.55 -12.75 26.19
CA SER A 81 -4.95 -12.34 26.31
C SER A 81 -5.49 -11.78 27.65
N ILE A 82 -4.93 -12.07 28.82
CA ILE A 82 -5.23 -11.40 30.12
C ILE A 82 -4.02 -11.53 31.08
N GLU A 83 -3.79 -10.53 31.93
CA GLU A 83 -2.93 -10.60 33.13
C GLU A 83 -3.74 -11.15 34.32
N LEU A 84 -3.27 -12.20 35.00
CA LEU A 84 -3.97 -12.82 36.13
C LEU A 84 -3.41 -12.37 37.49
N SER A 85 -4.24 -12.44 38.53
CA SER A 85 -3.80 -12.39 39.92
C SER A 85 -3.13 -13.70 40.34
N GLN A 86 -2.16 -13.67 41.26
CA GLN A 86 -1.50 -14.85 41.81
C GLN A 86 -2.48 -15.88 42.41
N ILE A 87 -3.62 -15.42 42.92
CA ILE A 87 -4.71 -16.28 43.43
C ILE A 87 -5.38 -17.02 42.26
N GLU A 88 -5.64 -16.33 41.16
CA GLU A 88 -6.24 -16.90 39.94
C GLU A 88 -5.27 -17.84 39.23
N GLU A 89 -3.98 -17.50 39.17
CA GLU A 89 -2.92 -18.39 38.69
C GLU A 89 -2.92 -19.71 39.49
N ASN A 90 -2.91 -19.64 40.82
CA ASN A 90 -3.01 -20.82 41.69
C ASN A 90 -4.28 -21.65 41.45
N ILE A 91 -5.44 -20.99 41.26
CA ILE A 91 -6.71 -21.65 40.89
C ILE A 91 -6.57 -22.41 39.57
N PHE A 92 -6.07 -21.76 38.50
CA PHE A 92 -5.91 -22.41 37.20
C PHE A 92 -4.82 -23.50 37.21
N ILE A 93 -3.80 -23.41 38.06
CA ILE A 93 -2.80 -24.47 38.27
C ILE A 93 -3.48 -25.71 38.87
N ILE A 94 -4.26 -25.54 39.95
CA ILE A 94 -5.02 -26.63 40.60
C ILE A 94 -6.03 -27.24 39.62
N LEU A 95 -6.81 -26.41 38.91
CA LEU A 95 -7.77 -26.87 37.90
C LEU A 95 -7.09 -27.62 36.75
N THR A 96 -5.95 -27.17 36.26
CA THR A 96 -5.21 -27.83 35.17
C THR A 96 -4.67 -29.18 35.63
N TYR A 97 -4.13 -29.27 36.86
CA TYR A 97 -3.74 -30.53 37.46
C TYR A 97 -4.93 -31.50 37.58
N ILE A 98 -6.07 -31.02 38.10
CA ILE A 98 -7.28 -31.82 38.26
C ILE A 98 -7.77 -32.33 36.90
N TYR A 99 -7.90 -31.45 35.90
CA TYR A 99 -8.38 -31.79 34.56
C TYR A 99 -7.51 -32.84 33.85
N ILE A 100 -6.17 -32.68 33.90
CA ILE A 100 -5.23 -33.60 33.23
C ILE A 100 -5.13 -34.95 33.96
N PHE A 101 -4.92 -34.95 35.27
CA PHE A 101 -4.48 -36.15 36.00
C PHE A 101 -5.54 -36.79 36.89
N LYS A 102 -6.57 -36.05 37.31
CA LYS A 102 -7.49 -36.45 38.40
C LYS A 102 -8.98 -36.34 38.08
N LEU A 103 -9.39 -35.94 36.88
CA LEU A 103 -10.81 -35.83 36.48
C LEU A 103 -11.60 -37.12 36.70
N LYS A 104 -10.96 -38.29 36.59
CA LYS A 104 -11.56 -39.62 36.89
C LYS A 104 -11.76 -39.93 38.39
N GLN A 105 -11.30 -39.06 39.29
CA GLN A 105 -11.44 -39.18 40.75
C GLN A 105 -12.33 -38.07 41.33
N PHE A 106 -12.27 -36.84 40.79
CA PHE A 106 -13.16 -35.75 41.19
C PHE A 106 -14.51 -35.73 40.46
N THR A 107 -14.63 -36.42 39.32
CA THR A 107 -15.78 -36.33 38.39
C THR A 107 -15.81 -35.01 37.62
N LEU A 108 -16.46 -35.02 36.44
CA LEU A 108 -16.57 -33.84 35.59
C LEU A 108 -17.54 -32.79 36.16
N THR A 109 -18.54 -33.18 36.96
CA THR A 109 -19.51 -32.25 37.59
C THR A 109 -18.82 -31.29 38.56
N PHE A 110 -18.06 -31.81 39.52
CA PHE A 110 -17.21 -31.06 40.46
C PHE A 110 -16.30 -30.03 39.75
N PHE A 111 -15.73 -30.42 38.60
CA PHE A 111 -14.91 -29.53 37.78
C PHE A 111 -15.74 -28.40 37.14
N LEU A 112 -16.97 -28.66 36.68
CA LEU A 112 -17.87 -27.61 36.18
C LEU A 112 -18.42 -26.71 37.30
N GLU A 113 -18.71 -27.26 38.48
CA GLU A 113 -19.17 -26.52 39.66
C GLU A 113 -18.12 -25.50 40.13
N ILE A 114 -16.82 -25.87 40.09
CA ILE A 114 -15.75 -24.90 40.33
C ILE A 114 -15.67 -23.86 39.20
N LEU A 115 -15.86 -24.23 37.94
CA LEU A 115 -15.83 -23.26 36.84
C LEU A 115 -17.02 -22.27 36.86
N ASP A 116 -18.20 -22.68 37.33
CA ASP A 116 -19.35 -21.77 37.51
C ASP A 116 -19.19 -20.80 38.72
N SER A 117 -18.21 -21.02 39.61
CA SER A 117 -17.90 -20.10 40.73
C SER A 117 -16.84 -19.03 40.39
N LEU A 118 -16.17 -19.16 39.23
CA LEU A 118 -15.11 -18.26 38.77
C LEU A 118 -15.62 -17.24 37.75
N ASP A 119 -14.83 -16.18 37.49
CA ASP A 119 -15.21 -15.16 36.51
C ASP A 119 -15.36 -15.77 35.08
N PRO A 120 -16.54 -15.67 34.45
CA PRO A 120 -16.79 -16.29 33.15
C PRO A 120 -15.87 -15.79 32.03
N ILE A 121 -15.25 -14.60 32.14
CA ILE A 121 -14.32 -14.10 31.12
C ILE A 121 -13.01 -14.91 31.15
N HIS A 122 -12.41 -15.11 32.33
CA HIS A 122 -11.22 -15.95 32.49
C HIS A 122 -11.53 -17.42 32.15
N VAL A 123 -12.66 -17.94 32.65
CA VAL A 123 -13.10 -19.31 32.38
C VAL A 123 -13.30 -19.55 30.88
N SER A 124 -13.97 -18.66 30.14
CA SER A 124 -14.21 -18.88 28.72
C SER A 124 -12.93 -18.95 27.89
N LYS A 125 -11.88 -18.18 28.23
CA LYS A 125 -10.58 -18.26 27.56
C LYS A 125 -9.79 -19.52 27.92
N TYR A 126 -9.80 -19.91 29.19
CA TYR A 126 -9.24 -21.19 29.65
C TYR A 126 -9.90 -22.37 28.91
N LEU A 127 -11.23 -22.33 28.76
CA LEU A 127 -12.00 -23.32 28.03
C LEU A 127 -11.82 -23.26 26.51
N GLU A 128 -11.62 -22.08 25.90
CA GLU A 128 -11.36 -21.94 24.45
C GLU A 128 -10.15 -22.78 24.04
N PHE A 129 -9.07 -22.71 24.80
CA PHE A 129 -7.91 -23.59 24.61
C PHE A 129 -8.25 -25.06 24.86
N LEU A 130 -8.85 -25.39 26.02
CA LEU A 130 -9.16 -26.78 26.39
C LEU A 130 -10.24 -27.45 25.52
N THR A 131 -10.96 -26.68 24.70
CA THR A 131 -11.90 -27.17 23.68
C THR A 131 -11.20 -27.40 22.33
N SER A 132 -10.13 -26.66 22.05
CA SER A 132 -9.52 -26.59 20.72
C SER A 132 -8.47 -27.68 20.51
N ARG A 133 -8.93 -28.87 20.07
CA ARG A 133 -8.13 -30.08 19.81
C ARG A 133 -6.77 -29.81 19.16
N ASP A 134 -6.74 -28.98 18.11
CA ASP A 134 -5.51 -28.70 17.36
C ASP A 134 -4.57 -27.77 18.13
N GLN A 135 -5.10 -26.79 18.88
CA GLN A 135 -4.28 -25.94 19.76
C GLN A 135 -3.68 -26.76 20.91
N ILE A 136 -4.46 -27.66 21.52
CA ILE A 136 -3.98 -28.58 22.57
C ILE A 136 -2.80 -29.41 22.05
N ILE A 137 -2.97 -30.05 20.88
CA ILE A 137 -1.93 -30.87 20.26
C ILE A 137 -0.70 -30.03 19.94
N ILE A 138 -0.86 -28.84 19.32
CA ILE A 138 0.26 -27.99 18.90
C ILE A 138 1.01 -27.42 20.12
N GLN A 139 0.32 -26.78 21.07
CA GLN A 139 0.97 -26.11 22.19
C GLN A 139 1.59 -27.11 23.17
N ILE A 140 0.90 -28.17 23.58
CA ILE A 140 1.47 -29.16 24.51
C ILE A 140 2.67 -29.89 23.88
N THR A 141 2.62 -30.21 22.58
CA THR A 141 3.76 -30.83 21.87
C THR A 141 4.92 -29.84 21.65
N LYS A 142 4.66 -28.52 21.61
CA LYS A 142 5.68 -27.47 21.51
C LYS A 142 6.33 -27.18 22.87
N VAL A 143 5.52 -27.10 23.93
CA VAL A 143 5.91 -26.62 25.27
C VAL A 143 6.48 -27.75 26.13
N CYS A 144 5.84 -28.92 26.16
CA CYS A 144 6.19 -29.97 27.13
C CYS A 144 7.22 -30.98 26.61
N ARG A 145 7.35 -31.11 25.28
CA ARG A 145 8.26 -32.07 24.63
C ARG A 145 9.75 -31.90 24.93
N PRO A 146 10.29 -30.70 25.22
CA PRO A 146 11.67 -30.56 25.68
C PRO A 146 11.94 -31.17 27.07
N PHE A 147 10.88 -31.44 27.86
CA PHE A 147 10.98 -31.82 29.27
C PHE A 147 10.36 -33.20 29.60
N TYR A 148 9.52 -33.76 28.73
CA TYR A 148 8.78 -35.00 28.99
C TYR A 148 8.68 -35.91 27.75
N ASP A 149 8.78 -37.22 27.96
CA ASP A 149 8.71 -38.25 26.93
C ASP A 149 7.44 -38.17 26.06
N ASP A 150 7.59 -38.35 24.73
CA ASP A 150 6.49 -38.52 23.78
C ASP A 150 5.49 -39.63 24.21
N LYS A 151 5.96 -40.68 24.90
CA LYS A 151 5.12 -41.75 25.46
C LYS A 151 4.31 -41.31 26.67
N PHE A 152 4.89 -40.49 27.56
CA PHE A 152 4.20 -39.93 28.71
C PHE A 152 3.15 -38.91 28.24
N LEU A 153 3.55 -37.97 27.39
CA LEU A 153 2.66 -36.93 26.86
C LEU A 153 1.44 -37.53 26.15
N LYS A 154 1.62 -38.53 25.28
CA LYS A 154 0.50 -39.19 24.59
C LYS A 154 -0.47 -39.92 25.54
N ASN A 155 0.06 -40.70 26.50
CA ASN A 155 -0.75 -41.61 27.30
C ASN A 155 -1.28 -41.05 28.62
N LYS A 156 -0.60 -40.05 29.20
CA LYS A 156 -0.91 -39.48 30.53
C LYS A 156 -1.42 -38.04 30.49
N VAL A 157 -1.15 -37.28 29.42
CA VAL A 157 -1.59 -35.89 29.29
C VAL A 157 -2.59 -35.73 28.15
N MET A 158 -2.19 -36.05 26.92
CA MET A 158 -3.01 -35.85 25.73
C MET A 158 -4.30 -36.68 25.74
N LYS A 159 -4.24 -37.96 26.15
CA LYS A 159 -5.45 -38.80 26.15
C LYS A 159 -6.54 -38.30 27.11
N PRO A 160 -6.29 -38.03 28.42
CA PRO A 160 -7.30 -37.45 29.30
C PRO A 160 -7.92 -36.14 28.80
N LEU A 161 -7.11 -35.27 28.18
CA LEU A 161 -7.59 -34.02 27.58
C LEU A 161 -8.55 -34.30 26.40
N LEU A 162 -8.17 -35.19 25.48
CA LEU A 162 -8.96 -35.49 24.28
C LEU A 162 -10.23 -36.31 24.59
N ASP A 163 -10.20 -37.20 25.60
CA ASP A 163 -11.31 -38.09 25.97
C ASP A 163 -12.56 -37.28 26.44
N ASN A 164 -12.39 -36.06 26.98
CA ASN A 164 -13.48 -35.25 27.58
C ASN A 164 -13.91 -34.02 26.75
N LEU A 165 -13.31 -33.81 25.57
CA LEU A 165 -13.54 -32.64 24.71
C LEU A 165 -15.02 -32.27 24.43
N PRO A 166 -15.94 -33.18 24.05
CA PRO A 166 -17.27 -32.76 23.61
C PRO A 166 -18.09 -32.12 24.74
N LEU A 167 -18.06 -32.71 25.94
CA LEU A 167 -18.75 -32.18 27.12
C LEU A 167 -18.24 -30.79 27.51
N LEU A 168 -16.93 -30.57 27.37
CA LEU A 168 -16.32 -29.27 27.64
C LEU A 168 -16.65 -28.24 26.56
N SER A 169 -16.78 -28.66 25.30
CA SER A 169 -17.23 -27.81 24.19
C SER A 169 -18.65 -27.30 24.41
N ASP A 170 -19.58 -28.16 24.85
CA ASP A 170 -20.97 -27.78 25.10
C ASP A 170 -21.09 -26.79 26.28
N TYR A 171 -20.29 -27.00 27.34
CA TYR A 171 -20.20 -26.08 28.48
C TYR A 171 -19.56 -24.73 28.10
N ASN A 172 -18.49 -24.73 27.28
CA ASN A 172 -17.88 -23.49 26.79
C ASN A 172 -18.85 -22.71 25.89
N ASN A 173 -19.58 -23.40 25.00
CA ASN A 173 -20.65 -22.79 24.19
C ASN A 173 -21.71 -22.14 25.10
N MET A 174 -22.13 -22.81 26.18
CA MET A 174 -23.04 -22.22 27.17
C MET A 174 -22.46 -20.96 27.83
N ILE A 175 -21.20 -20.97 28.27
CA ILE A 175 -20.56 -19.78 28.87
C ILE A 175 -20.42 -18.65 27.84
N GLN A 176 -20.04 -18.93 26.60
CA GLN A 176 -20.00 -17.91 25.54
C GLN A 176 -21.39 -17.32 25.27
N MET A 177 -22.47 -18.11 25.35
CA MET A 177 -23.83 -17.58 25.29
C MET A 177 -24.24 -16.78 26.54
N LYS A 178 -23.82 -17.18 27.75
CA LYS A 178 -23.97 -16.38 28.99
C LYS A 178 -23.27 -15.01 28.84
N LEU A 179 -22.05 -14.97 28.32
CA LEU A 179 -21.30 -13.73 28.05
C LEU A 179 -21.96 -12.86 26.97
N GLN A 180 -22.39 -13.45 25.85
CA GLN A 180 -23.04 -12.72 24.75
C GLN A 180 -24.43 -12.17 25.10
N SER A 181 -25.11 -12.74 26.11
CA SER A 181 -26.39 -12.25 26.63
C SER A 181 -26.25 -11.28 27.81
N SER A 182 -25.19 -11.42 28.63
CA SER A 182 -24.87 -10.50 29.73
C SER A 182 -24.30 -9.16 29.23
N LEU A 183 -23.66 -9.14 28.06
CA LEU A 183 -23.36 -7.90 27.34
C LEU A 183 -24.67 -7.11 27.10
N PRO A 184 -24.82 -5.87 27.61
CA PRO A 184 -26.06 -5.13 27.47
C PRO A 184 -26.31 -4.81 26.00
N GLN A 185 -27.25 -5.54 25.40
CA GLN A 185 -27.66 -5.34 24.01
C GLN A 185 -28.30 -3.96 23.89
N LYS A 186 -27.49 -2.96 23.49
CA LYS A 186 -28.02 -1.70 22.94
C LYS A 186 -29.06 -2.08 21.90
N PRO A 187 -30.35 -1.70 22.07
CA PRO A 187 -31.44 -2.33 21.35
C PRO A 187 -31.21 -2.22 19.85
N ARG A 188 -30.84 -3.34 19.25
CA ARG A 188 -30.53 -3.46 17.84
C ARG A 188 -31.86 -3.25 17.13
N LYS A 189 -32.08 -2.05 16.57
CA LYS A 189 -33.35 -1.68 15.93
C LYS A 189 -33.76 -2.81 15.00
N GLU A 190 -34.81 -3.52 15.37
CA GLU A 190 -35.40 -4.55 14.54
C GLU A 190 -35.81 -3.88 13.23
N ILE A 191 -35.40 -4.46 12.10
CA ILE A 191 -36.01 -4.14 10.81
C ILE A 191 -37.34 -4.90 10.81
N THR A 192 -38.31 -4.35 11.53
CA THR A 192 -39.69 -4.83 11.50
C THR A 192 -40.21 -4.60 10.07
N ASN A 193 -40.40 -5.68 9.32
CA ASN A 193 -41.11 -5.61 8.04
C ASN A 193 -42.49 -4.97 8.30
N THR A 194 -42.80 -3.90 7.57
CA THR A 194 -43.90 -3.00 7.93
C THR A 194 -45.26 -3.66 7.72
N VAL A 195 -45.80 -4.27 8.79
CA VAL A 195 -47.19 -4.77 8.78
C VAL A 195 -48.12 -3.57 8.72
N ILE A 196 -48.83 -3.41 7.60
CA ILE A 196 -49.68 -2.26 7.33
C ILE A 196 -50.91 -2.31 8.26
N LYS A 197 -50.89 -1.52 9.33
CA LYS A 197 -52.06 -1.31 10.18
C LYS A 197 -52.97 -0.27 9.51
N PRO A 198 -54.19 -0.61 9.06
CA PRO A 198 -55.05 0.33 8.35
C PRO A 198 -55.42 1.51 9.26
N PHE A 199 -55.46 2.71 8.68
CA PHE A 199 -55.77 3.93 9.40
C PHE A 199 -57.28 4.07 9.62
N ASN A 200 -57.69 4.46 10.82
CA ASN A 200 -59.09 4.72 11.12
C ASN A 200 -59.55 6.00 10.42
N LEU A 201 -60.32 5.83 9.34
CA LEU A 201 -60.91 6.90 8.54
C LEU A 201 -61.91 7.76 9.34
N THR A 202 -61.42 8.79 10.03
CA THR A 202 -62.24 9.88 10.57
C THR A 202 -62.85 10.66 9.40
N LYS A 203 -64.11 10.36 9.05
CA LYS A 203 -64.81 11.02 7.95
C LYS A 203 -64.93 12.53 8.23
N PRO A 204 -64.55 13.42 7.30
CA PRO A 204 -64.51 14.85 7.55
C PRO A 204 -65.92 15.44 7.73
N ALA A 205 -66.11 16.24 8.79
CA ALA A 205 -67.34 16.99 9.00
C ALA A 205 -67.47 18.15 7.99
N PHE A 206 -68.66 18.32 7.42
CA PHE A 206 -68.94 19.33 6.40
C PHE A 206 -68.71 20.76 6.93
N ARG A 207 -67.79 21.50 6.31
CA ARG A 207 -67.64 22.94 6.52
C ARG A 207 -68.61 23.69 5.60
N LYS A 208 -69.33 24.67 6.15
CA LYS A 208 -70.25 25.54 5.39
C LYS A 208 -69.45 26.44 4.42
N VAL A 209 -70.03 26.74 3.26
CA VAL A 209 -69.42 27.59 2.24
C VAL A 209 -69.34 29.05 2.73
N PRO A 210 -68.14 29.68 2.77
CA PRO A 210 -68.04 31.13 2.97
C PRO A 210 -68.43 31.87 1.68
N LEU A 211 -69.10 33.01 1.83
CA LEU A 211 -69.48 33.89 0.72
C LEU A 211 -68.25 34.43 -0.03
N PRO A 212 -68.35 34.69 -1.35
CA PRO A 212 -67.22 35.18 -2.14
C PRO A 212 -66.74 36.55 -1.65
N GLN A 213 -65.43 36.69 -1.49
CA GLN A 213 -64.81 37.98 -1.18
C GLN A 213 -64.80 38.88 -2.44
N PRO A 214 -65.11 40.18 -2.33
CA PRO A 214 -65.12 41.09 -3.47
C PRO A 214 -63.69 41.30 -4.01
N ILE A 215 -63.56 41.41 -5.34
CA ILE A 215 -62.27 41.54 -6.03
C ILE A 215 -61.51 42.79 -5.51
N PRO A 216 -60.27 42.65 -5.00
CA PRO A 216 -59.48 43.80 -4.58
C PRO A 216 -59.20 44.76 -5.74
N LYS A 217 -59.53 46.03 -5.56
CA LYS A 217 -59.18 47.08 -6.53
C LYS A 217 -57.67 47.31 -6.48
N LEU A 218 -56.99 47.07 -7.60
CA LEU A 218 -55.54 47.30 -7.72
C LEU A 218 -55.19 48.76 -7.38
N GLY A 219 -54.25 48.94 -6.44
CA GLY A 219 -53.68 50.25 -6.16
C GLY A 219 -52.89 50.77 -7.36
N LYS A 220 -52.79 52.10 -7.49
CA LYS A 220 -51.95 52.72 -8.54
C LYS A 220 -50.51 52.24 -8.40
N ALA A 221 -49.87 51.90 -9.54
CA ALA A 221 -48.50 51.41 -9.55
C ALA A 221 -47.54 52.42 -8.91
N LYS A 222 -46.54 51.93 -8.18
CA LYS A 222 -45.43 52.76 -7.70
C LYS A 222 -44.68 53.34 -8.91
N PRO A 223 -44.23 54.61 -8.86
CA PRO A 223 -43.39 55.15 -9.92
C PRO A 223 -42.10 54.31 -10.06
N VAL A 224 -41.65 54.13 -11.29
CA VAL A 224 -40.44 53.36 -11.61
C VAL A 224 -39.23 53.98 -10.89
N PRO A 225 -38.37 53.20 -10.19
CA PRO A 225 -37.22 53.76 -9.50
C PRO A 225 -36.26 54.42 -10.49
N LYS A 226 -35.73 55.60 -10.12
CA LYS A 226 -34.85 56.41 -10.98
C LYS A 226 -33.61 55.66 -11.49
N THR A 227 -33.15 54.66 -10.74
CA THR A 227 -32.04 53.77 -11.09
C THR A 227 -32.25 52.96 -12.37
N LEU A 228 -33.45 52.89 -12.94
CA LEU A 228 -33.67 52.31 -14.28
C LEU A 228 -33.14 53.22 -15.42
N TYR A 229 -32.96 54.52 -15.14
CA TYR A 229 -32.48 55.53 -16.10
C TYR A 229 -31.02 55.95 -15.86
N GLU A 230 -30.33 55.32 -14.90
CA GLU A 230 -28.92 55.52 -14.61
C GLU A 230 -28.13 54.28 -15.01
N GLU A 231 -27.02 54.44 -15.75
CA GLU A 231 -26.20 53.28 -16.15
C GLU A 231 -25.62 52.55 -14.93
N PRO A 232 -25.76 51.20 -14.84
CA PRO A 232 -25.17 50.41 -13.76
C PRO A 232 -23.68 50.68 -13.58
N SER A 233 -23.22 50.69 -12.32
CA SER A 233 -21.81 50.94 -11.97
C SER A 233 -20.84 49.94 -12.63
N GLU A 234 -21.32 48.74 -12.94
CA GLU A 234 -20.65 47.70 -13.71
C GLU A 234 -20.17 48.17 -15.09
N PHE A 235 -20.92 49.03 -15.80
CA PHE A 235 -20.47 49.53 -17.10
C PHE A 235 -19.27 50.48 -16.97
N LYS A 236 -19.21 51.25 -15.88
CA LYS A 236 -18.09 52.15 -15.57
C LYS A 236 -16.84 51.36 -15.17
N THR A 237 -16.97 50.25 -14.44
CA THR A 237 -15.85 49.35 -14.13
C THR A 237 -15.40 48.52 -15.35
N LEU A 238 -16.33 48.06 -16.20
CA LEU A 238 -15.99 47.41 -17.47
C LEU A 238 -15.27 48.36 -18.44
N TYR A 239 -15.62 49.64 -18.45
CA TYR A 239 -14.93 50.65 -19.25
C TYR A 239 -13.50 50.90 -18.75
N SER A 240 -13.29 51.04 -17.44
CA SER A 240 -11.94 51.19 -16.88
C SER A 240 -11.07 49.95 -17.09
N LEU A 241 -11.63 48.74 -16.91
CA LEU A 241 -10.94 47.48 -17.22
C LEU A 241 -10.57 47.36 -18.70
N LYS A 242 -11.47 47.72 -19.64
CA LYS A 242 -11.15 47.75 -21.07
C LYS A 242 -10.04 48.75 -21.39
N LYS A 243 -10.03 49.93 -20.76
CA LYS A 243 -8.98 50.94 -20.92
C LYS A 243 -7.62 50.44 -20.41
N ASN A 244 -7.60 49.83 -19.22
CA ASN A 244 -6.38 49.29 -18.61
C ASN A 244 -5.82 48.10 -19.41
N ASN A 245 -6.68 47.18 -19.84
CA ASN A 245 -6.27 46.04 -20.68
C ASN A 245 -5.72 46.50 -22.04
N LYS A 246 -6.26 47.59 -22.61
CA LYS A 246 -5.70 48.20 -23.83
C LYS A 246 -4.31 48.80 -23.57
N ALA A 247 -4.12 49.51 -22.45
CA ALA A 247 -2.81 50.07 -22.09
C ALA A 247 -1.75 48.95 -21.90
N LEU A 248 -2.09 47.89 -21.16
CA LEU A 248 -1.21 46.73 -20.97
C LEU A 248 -0.89 46.03 -22.30
N ALA A 249 -1.85 45.91 -23.21
CA ALA A 249 -1.60 45.35 -24.54
C ALA A 249 -0.66 46.24 -25.39
N GLU A 250 -0.77 47.56 -25.28
CA GLU A 250 0.14 48.52 -25.93
C GLU A 250 1.53 48.54 -25.28
N GLU A 251 1.65 48.25 -23.99
CA GLU A 251 2.92 48.06 -23.29
C GLU A 251 3.61 46.75 -23.71
N HIS A 252 2.90 45.62 -23.66
CA HIS A 252 3.43 44.33 -24.15
C HIS A 252 3.81 44.38 -25.64
N LEU A 253 3.11 45.15 -26.47
CA LEU A 253 3.50 45.36 -27.87
C LEU A 253 4.83 46.11 -27.99
N LYS A 254 5.09 47.11 -27.13
CA LYS A 254 6.38 47.81 -27.06
C LYS A 254 7.50 46.91 -26.52
N GLU A 255 7.22 46.10 -25.50
CA GLU A 255 8.16 45.10 -25.00
C GLU A 255 8.56 44.11 -26.10
N LEU A 256 7.58 43.57 -26.83
CA LEU A 256 7.80 42.64 -27.95
C LEU A 256 8.48 43.30 -29.16
N ALA A 257 8.29 44.61 -29.38
CA ALA A 257 8.99 45.36 -30.43
C ALA A 257 10.45 45.68 -30.06
N ASN A 258 10.75 45.80 -28.77
CA ASN A 258 12.11 46.02 -28.25
C ASN A 258 12.90 44.71 -28.07
N LEU A 259 12.23 43.55 -28.13
CA LEU A 259 12.85 42.23 -28.09
C LEU A 259 13.17 41.74 -29.51
N GLU A 260 14.45 41.71 -29.87
CA GLU A 260 14.89 41.07 -31.11
C GLU A 260 14.42 39.61 -31.16
N LEU A 261 13.66 39.27 -32.20
CA LEU A 261 12.97 37.98 -32.30
C LEU A 261 13.92 36.85 -32.69
N ASN A 262 14.64 36.29 -31.71
CA ASN A 262 15.42 35.05 -31.81
C ASN A 262 14.52 33.79 -32.00
N CYS A 263 13.68 33.81 -33.03
CA CYS A 263 12.75 32.74 -33.39
C CYS A 263 13.44 31.58 -34.15
N ALA A 264 14.62 31.14 -33.70
CA ALA A 264 15.36 30.04 -34.32
C ALA A 264 16.32 29.24 -33.41
N ASP A 265 16.39 29.50 -32.09
CA ASP A 265 17.26 28.72 -31.19
C ASP A 265 16.68 27.31 -30.92
N PRO A 266 17.33 26.20 -31.37
CA PRO A 266 16.88 24.84 -31.10
C PRO A 266 17.26 24.36 -29.69
N THR A 267 18.02 25.18 -28.95
CA THR A 267 18.50 24.91 -27.59
C THR A 267 17.37 25.13 -26.59
N LEU A 268 16.84 24.03 -26.06
CA LEU A 268 15.89 24.05 -24.94
C LEU A 268 16.48 24.88 -23.78
N LYS A 269 15.74 25.92 -23.36
CA LYS A 269 16.11 26.76 -22.20
C LYS A 269 16.42 25.85 -20.99
N GLU A 270 17.46 26.20 -20.23
CA GLU A 270 18.02 25.32 -19.18
C GLU A 270 16.97 24.77 -18.20
N LYS A 271 16.03 25.61 -17.76
CA LYS A 271 14.90 25.20 -16.90
C LYS A 271 14.03 24.10 -17.52
N THR A 272 13.89 24.07 -18.84
CA THR A 272 13.15 23.02 -19.59
C THR A 272 13.99 21.75 -19.69
N TYR A 273 15.30 21.86 -19.93
CA TYR A 273 16.21 20.71 -19.91
C TYR A 273 16.26 20.04 -18.52
N LEU A 274 16.32 20.84 -17.44
CA LEU A 274 16.27 20.34 -16.07
C LEU A 274 14.96 19.58 -15.78
N LYS A 275 13.80 20.15 -16.14
CA LYS A 275 12.50 19.46 -15.99
C LYS A 275 12.40 18.17 -16.79
N LEU A 276 12.91 18.14 -18.03
CA LEU A 276 12.96 16.90 -18.82
C LEU A 276 13.85 15.85 -18.15
N ARG A 277 14.99 16.27 -17.59
CA ARG A 277 15.90 15.40 -16.82
C ARG A 277 15.29 14.90 -15.52
N GLU A 278 14.45 15.69 -14.85
CA GLU A 278 13.67 15.28 -13.68
C GLU A 278 12.64 14.21 -14.04
N ILE A 279 11.84 14.42 -15.09
CA ILE A 279 10.87 13.45 -15.62
C ILE A 279 11.55 12.14 -16.03
N GLU A 280 12.69 12.22 -16.72
CA GLU A 280 13.52 11.07 -17.09
C GLU A 280 14.02 10.33 -15.84
N ASN A 281 14.50 11.05 -14.81
CA ASN A 281 14.92 10.47 -13.54
C ASN A 281 13.77 9.80 -12.77
N GLU A 282 12.57 10.37 -12.78
CA GLU A 282 11.38 9.78 -12.15
C GLU A 282 10.92 8.51 -12.86
N ARG A 283 10.85 8.54 -14.20
CA ARG A 283 10.59 7.37 -15.02
C ARG A 283 11.61 6.25 -14.72
N ASN A 284 12.88 6.59 -14.62
CA ASN A 284 13.94 5.63 -14.27
C ASN A 284 13.90 5.16 -12.81
N LYS A 285 13.36 5.93 -11.85
CA LYS A 285 13.07 5.45 -10.48
C LYS A 285 11.92 4.43 -10.47
N LEU A 286 10.86 4.68 -11.24
CA LEU A 286 9.69 3.79 -11.32
C LEU A 286 10.02 2.44 -11.98
N LEU A 287 10.93 2.43 -12.95
CA LEU A 287 11.41 1.22 -13.64
C LEU A 287 12.39 0.36 -12.82
N GLN A 288 12.76 0.77 -11.60
CA GLN A 288 13.74 0.05 -10.75
C GLN A 288 13.08 -1.04 -9.87
N PHE A 289 12.30 -1.92 -10.49
CA PHE A 289 11.50 -2.97 -9.81
C PHE A 289 12.33 -3.85 -8.84
N ASN A 290 13.55 -4.24 -9.23
CA ASN A 290 14.41 -5.12 -8.45
C ASN A 290 15.35 -4.37 -7.46
N LYS A 291 15.16 -3.05 -7.28
CA LYS A 291 16.00 -2.27 -6.37
C LYS A 291 15.59 -2.50 -4.92
N LYS A 292 16.47 -3.15 -4.15
CA LYS A 292 16.35 -3.22 -2.68
C LYS A 292 16.22 -1.79 -2.13
N LYS A 293 15.11 -1.50 -1.43
CA LYS A 293 14.86 -0.22 -0.77
C LYS A 293 15.72 -0.09 0.49
N CYS A 294 17.03 0.09 0.30
CA CYS A 294 17.94 0.42 1.39
C CYS A 294 17.57 1.81 1.93
N ILE A 295 16.99 1.85 3.12
CA ILE A 295 16.91 3.09 3.90
C ILE A 295 18.35 3.53 4.16
N SER A 296 18.72 4.73 3.76
CA SER A 296 20.02 5.29 4.10
C SER A 296 20.08 5.47 5.62
N LEU A 297 21.00 4.77 6.28
CA LEU A 297 21.25 4.94 7.71
C LEU A 297 21.45 6.44 8.01
N PRO A 298 20.85 6.99 9.09
CA PRO A 298 21.05 8.37 9.46
C PRO A 298 22.55 8.64 9.64
N LYS A 299 23.02 9.76 9.09
CA LYS A 299 24.42 10.17 9.21
C LYS A 299 24.68 10.69 10.63
N PHE A 300 25.09 9.80 11.52
CA PHE A 300 25.68 10.20 12.79
C PHE A 300 27.05 10.83 12.52
N GLU A 301 27.11 12.16 12.61
CA GLU A 301 28.33 12.94 12.28
C GLU A 301 29.46 12.70 13.29
N THR A 302 29.10 12.31 14.52
CA THR A 302 30.01 11.78 15.53
C THR A 302 29.67 10.32 15.83
N PRO A 303 30.65 9.39 15.86
CA PRO A 303 30.42 8.07 16.41
C PRO A 303 30.20 8.21 17.92
N THR A 304 28.97 7.99 18.39
CA THR A 304 28.67 8.00 19.82
C THR A 304 29.48 6.93 20.54
N PRO A 305 30.22 7.26 21.63
CA PRO A 305 31.06 6.29 22.31
C PRO A 305 30.18 5.21 22.95
N ILE A 306 30.24 3.99 22.41
CA ILE A 306 29.50 2.84 22.90
C ILE A 306 30.04 2.51 24.31
N LYS A 307 29.27 2.86 25.34
CA LYS A 307 29.60 2.54 26.72
C LYS A 307 29.61 1.03 26.91
N MET A 308 30.80 0.45 27.09
CA MET A 308 31.02 -0.98 27.30
C MET A 308 30.55 -1.41 28.70
N THR A 309 29.23 -1.51 28.88
CA THR A 309 28.60 -2.14 30.06
C THR A 309 29.05 -3.59 30.19
N LYS A 310 29.16 -4.14 31.41
CA LYS A 310 29.54 -5.55 31.67
C LYS A 310 28.86 -6.57 30.74
N ALA A 311 27.54 -6.43 30.52
CA ALA A 311 26.78 -7.30 29.63
C ALA A 311 27.08 -7.10 28.12
N ALA A 312 27.66 -5.97 27.70
CA ALA A 312 28.17 -5.79 26.35
C ALA A 312 29.52 -6.52 26.18
N VAL A 313 30.46 -6.30 27.11
CA VAL A 313 31.76 -6.98 27.16
C VAL A 313 31.58 -8.50 27.12
N LEU A 314 30.82 -9.07 28.05
CA LEU A 314 30.64 -10.52 28.14
C LEU A 314 29.90 -11.13 26.93
N ARG A 315 29.12 -10.33 26.17
CA ARG A 315 28.50 -10.80 24.92
C ARG A 315 29.47 -10.76 23.74
N GLU A 316 30.32 -9.74 23.64
CA GLU A 316 31.35 -9.65 22.59
C GLU A 316 32.47 -10.70 22.81
N GLY A 317 32.94 -10.85 24.05
CA GLY A 317 33.88 -11.91 24.42
C GLY A 317 33.33 -13.31 24.14
N LYS A 318 32.04 -13.55 24.40
CA LYS A 318 31.36 -14.82 24.05
C LYS A 318 31.12 -15.02 22.54
N VAL A 319 31.29 -14.00 21.71
CA VAL A 319 31.39 -14.17 20.25
C VAL A 319 32.81 -14.61 19.88
N HIS A 320 33.84 -13.92 20.38
CA HIS A 320 35.23 -14.29 20.09
C HIS A 320 35.61 -15.68 20.60
N LEU A 321 35.21 -16.06 21.82
CA LEU A 321 35.38 -17.44 22.33
C LEU A 321 34.70 -18.48 21.43
N LYS A 322 33.59 -18.15 20.76
CA LYS A 322 32.94 -19.04 19.79
C LYS A 322 33.63 -19.08 18.43
N GLU A 323 34.26 -17.97 18.02
CA GLU A 323 35.13 -17.93 16.84
C GLU A 323 36.37 -18.81 17.10
N GLU A 324 37.03 -18.64 18.25
CA GLU A 324 38.16 -19.47 18.73
C GLU A 324 37.79 -20.96 18.87
N GLU A 325 36.68 -21.29 19.55
CA GLU A 325 36.18 -22.66 19.65
C GLU A 325 35.96 -23.32 18.28
N ALA A 326 35.50 -22.55 17.28
CA ALA A 326 35.25 -23.06 15.93
C ALA A 326 36.55 -23.22 15.13
N GLU A 327 37.55 -22.37 15.35
CA GLU A 327 38.88 -22.53 14.75
C GLU A 327 39.66 -23.68 15.39
N LEU A 328 39.57 -23.87 16.71
CA LEU A 328 40.15 -25.03 17.41
C LEU A 328 39.54 -26.35 16.91
N LYS A 329 38.20 -26.46 16.83
CA LYS A 329 37.53 -27.66 16.30
C LYS A 329 37.91 -27.93 14.85
N TRP A 330 38.07 -26.89 14.03
CA TRP A 330 38.56 -27.02 12.65
C TRP A 330 40.03 -27.47 12.58
N LEU A 331 40.90 -26.99 13.47
CA LEU A 331 42.29 -27.47 13.58
C LEU A 331 42.33 -28.93 14.03
N GLU A 332 41.56 -29.31 15.05
CA GLU A 332 41.42 -30.71 15.46
C GLU A 332 40.93 -31.61 14.30
N GLU A 333 39.99 -31.13 13.47
CA GLU A 333 39.50 -31.87 12.30
C GLU A 333 40.60 -32.06 11.24
N LEU A 334 41.49 -31.08 11.06
CA LEU A 334 42.68 -31.22 10.21
C LEU A 334 43.72 -32.18 10.80
N GLU A 335 43.98 -32.13 12.12
CA GLU A 335 44.84 -33.09 12.82
C GLU A 335 44.33 -34.52 12.69
N LYS A 336 43.00 -34.71 12.67
CA LYS A 336 42.33 -36.00 12.42
C LYS A 336 42.34 -36.41 10.93
N GLY A 337 42.96 -35.64 10.04
CA GLY A 337 43.09 -35.94 8.61
C GLY A 337 41.96 -35.41 7.72
N GLY A 338 41.18 -34.42 8.19
CA GLY A 338 40.14 -33.74 7.41
C GLY A 338 40.68 -32.97 6.20
N LYS A 339 39.80 -32.65 5.24
CA LYS A 339 40.16 -31.96 3.99
C LYS A 339 39.88 -30.45 4.05
N GLU A 340 40.69 -29.66 3.34
CA GLU A 340 40.57 -28.20 3.28
C GLU A 340 39.47 -27.69 2.32
N ASP A 341 38.20 -27.79 2.71
CA ASP A 341 37.08 -27.19 1.95
C ASP A 341 37.20 -25.67 1.82
N ARG A 342 37.94 -25.00 2.72
CA ARG A 342 38.20 -23.55 2.68
C ARG A 342 38.89 -23.11 1.37
N GLN A 343 39.72 -23.95 0.75
CA GLN A 343 40.33 -23.63 -0.55
C GLN A 343 39.33 -23.80 -1.70
N PHE A 344 38.55 -24.88 -1.69
CA PHE A 344 37.50 -25.14 -2.68
C PHE A 344 36.41 -24.06 -2.68
N VAL A 345 35.97 -23.60 -1.50
CA VAL A 345 34.97 -22.52 -1.38
C VAL A 345 35.53 -21.17 -1.88
N LYS A 346 36.81 -20.87 -1.61
CA LYS A 346 37.48 -19.69 -2.20
C LYS A 346 37.49 -19.77 -3.72
N TRP A 347 37.95 -20.90 -4.28
CA TRP A 347 37.98 -21.15 -5.72
C TRP A 347 36.58 -21.01 -6.34
N GLN A 348 35.57 -21.69 -5.78
CA GLN A 348 34.20 -21.67 -6.29
C GLN A 348 33.61 -20.25 -6.28
N ASN A 349 33.95 -19.42 -5.29
CA ASN A 349 33.54 -18.02 -5.26
C ASN A 349 34.30 -17.17 -6.28
N THR A 350 35.60 -17.39 -6.49
CA THR A 350 36.35 -16.71 -7.56
C THR A 350 35.88 -17.09 -8.97
N MET A 351 35.47 -18.34 -9.20
CA MET A 351 34.85 -18.76 -10.47
C MET A 351 33.53 -18.03 -10.68
N LYS A 352 32.61 -18.05 -9.69
CA LYS A 352 31.34 -17.29 -9.76
C LYS A 352 31.56 -15.80 -10.02
N GLU A 353 32.57 -15.18 -9.42
CA GLU A 353 32.93 -13.78 -9.68
C GLU A 353 33.45 -13.56 -11.11
N GLN A 354 34.17 -14.52 -11.69
CA GLN A 354 34.61 -14.50 -13.09
C GLN A 354 33.45 -14.72 -14.06
N ASP A 355 32.60 -15.72 -13.83
CA ASP A 355 31.39 -16.00 -14.62
C ASP A 355 30.46 -14.78 -14.68
N MET A 356 30.23 -14.14 -13.52
CA MET A 356 29.43 -12.91 -13.42
C MET A 356 30.09 -11.73 -14.14
N LYS A 357 31.43 -11.60 -14.13
CA LYS A 357 32.14 -10.59 -14.93
C LYS A 357 31.98 -10.85 -16.43
N GLN A 358 32.16 -12.09 -16.88
CA GLN A 358 32.01 -12.49 -18.29
C GLN A 358 30.58 -12.23 -18.80
N SER A 359 29.56 -12.68 -18.07
CA SER A 359 28.15 -12.46 -18.43
C SER A 359 27.80 -10.98 -18.58
N MET A 360 28.36 -10.10 -17.73
CA MET A 360 28.18 -8.65 -17.85
C MET A 360 28.87 -8.07 -19.09
N LEU A 361 30.05 -8.57 -19.49
CA LEU A 361 30.74 -8.18 -20.72
C LEU A 361 29.97 -8.64 -21.96
N GLU A 362 29.46 -9.87 -21.97
CA GLU A 362 28.61 -10.39 -23.05
C GLU A 362 27.34 -9.56 -23.21
N LEU A 363 26.68 -9.18 -22.11
CA LEU A 363 25.49 -8.35 -22.11
C LEU A 363 25.77 -6.94 -22.66
N GLU A 364 26.95 -6.34 -22.39
CA GLU A 364 27.40 -5.11 -23.05
C GLU A 364 27.64 -5.33 -24.56
N LYS A 365 28.35 -6.40 -24.96
CA LYS A 365 28.59 -6.73 -26.38
C LYS A 365 27.28 -6.91 -27.14
N LEU A 366 26.30 -7.61 -26.57
CA LEU A 366 24.94 -7.76 -27.12
C LEU A 366 24.21 -6.41 -27.20
N ARG A 367 24.22 -5.62 -26.11
CA ARG A 367 23.65 -4.27 -26.05
C ARG A 367 24.22 -3.33 -27.12
N LEU A 368 25.50 -3.46 -27.48
CA LEU A 368 26.13 -2.70 -28.56
C LEU A 368 25.72 -3.25 -29.94
N LYS A 369 25.79 -4.57 -30.16
CA LYS A 369 25.33 -5.24 -31.39
C LYS A 369 23.87 -4.88 -31.72
N SER A 370 22.95 -4.91 -30.74
CA SER A 370 21.55 -4.51 -30.93
C SER A 370 21.38 -3.04 -31.32
N LYS A 371 22.25 -2.13 -30.85
CA LYS A 371 22.25 -0.73 -31.29
C LYS A 371 22.74 -0.60 -32.72
N ILE A 372 23.82 -1.30 -33.10
CA ILE A 372 24.36 -1.29 -34.47
C ILE A 372 23.30 -1.76 -35.46
N ILE A 373 22.64 -2.90 -35.19
CA ILE A 373 21.55 -3.45 -36.01
C ILE A 373 20.42 -2.43 -36.20
N ARG A 374 20.09 -1.65 -35.16
CA ARG A 374 19.07 -0.59 -35.25
C ARG A 374 19.50 0.57 -36.15
N GLU A 375 20.76 1.00 -36.09
CA GLU A 375 21.27 2.05 -36.98
C GLU A 375 21.36 1.56 -38.43
N ASP A 376 21.77 0.30 -38.67
CA ASP A 376 21.79 -0.32 -40.00
C ASP A 376 20.38 -0.47 -40.60
N ALA A 377 19.38 -0.83 -39.80
CA ALA A 377 17.99 -0.90 -40.26
C ALA A 377 17.43 0.47 -40.68
N ILE A 378 17.88 1.56 -40.04
CA ILE A 378 17.52 2.93 -40.46
C ILE A 378 18.22 3.27 -41.78
N LEU A 379 19.53 3.03 -41.89
CA LEU A 379 20.30 3.28 -43.12
C LEU A 379 19.78 2.48 -44.32
N ALA A 380 19.33 1.23 -44.12
CA ALA A 380 18.70 0.42 -45.15
C ALA A 380 17.36 1.01 -45.62
N LYS A 381 16.54 1.53 -44.69
CA LYS A 381 15.29 2.21 -45.01
C LYS A 381 15.52 3.53 -45.76
N GLU A 382 16.53 4.31 -45.38
CA GLU A 382 16.90 5.56 -46.06
C GLU A 382 17.32 5.28 -47.52
N LYS A 383 18.15 4.26 -47.77
CA LYS A 383 18.50 3.81 -49.12
C LYS A 383 17.28 3.42 -49.97
N LEU A 384 16.39 2.60 -49.43
CA LEU A 384 15.17 2.18 -50.13
C LEU A 384 14.27 3.39 -50.47
N GLN A 385 14.25 4.43 -49.63
CA GLN A 385 13.55 5.68 -49.92
C GLN A 385 14.25 6.54 -50.98
N GLU A 386 15.58 6.51 -51.10
CA GLU A 386 16.28 7.11 -52.23
C GLU A 386 16.04 6.36 -53.54
N GLU A 387 16.10 5.03 -53.52
CA GLU A 387 15.86 4.17 -54.69
C GLU A 387 14.43 4.36 -55.21
N ASN A 388 13.42 4.33 -54.32
CA ASN A 388 12.03 4.63 -54.67
C ASN A 388 11.81 6.07 -55.17
N ARG A 389 12.64 7.04 -54.78
CA ARG A 389 12.61 8.40 -55.36
C ARG A 389 13.19 8.43 -56.77
N ARG A 390 14.25 7.66 -57.04
CA ARG A 390 14.87 7.58 -58.37
C ARG A 390 13.93 6.90 -59.36
N THR A 391 13.31 5.77 -58.98
CA THR A 391 12.32 5.08 -59.85
C THR A 391 11.08 5.94 -60.09
N VAL A 392 10.57 6.67 -59.10
CA VAL A 392 9.46 7.63 -59.30
C VAL A 392 9.85 8.84 -60.17
N LEU A 393 11.13 9.23 -60.22
CA LEU A 393 11.61 10.26 -61.17
C LEU A 393 11.72 9.70 -62.59
N GLN A 394 12.24 8.48 -62.76
CA GLN A 394 12.31 7.80 -64.05
C GLN A 394 10.91 7.57 -64.64
N LEU A 395 9.98 6.99 -63.85
CA LEU A 395 8.58 6.82 -64.22
C LEU A 395 7.90 8.14 -64.61
N LYS A 396 8.29 9.27 -63.99
CA LYS A 396 7.78 10.58 -64.39
C LYS A 396 8.28 11.01 -65.76
N GLN A 397 9.58 10.87 -66.03
CA GLN A 397 10.17 11.18 -67.33
C GLN A 397 9.54 10.30 -68.42
N GLU A 398 9.41 8.99 -68.16
CA GLU A 398 8.71 8.04 -69.03
C GLU A 398 7.24 8.46 -69.28
N THR A 399 6.50 8.92 -68.26
CA THR A 399 5.12 9.43 -68.46
C THR A 399 5.06 10.79 -69.17
N GLU A 400 6.08 11.65 -69.01
CA GLU A 400 6.18 12.94 -69.71
C GLU A 400 6.52 12.74 -71.19
N GLU A 401 7.31 11.73 -71.53
CA GLU A 401 7.59 11.28 -72.90
C GLU A 401 6.34 10.65 -73.54
N MET A 402 5.72 9.66 -72.89
CA MET A 402 4.47 9.03 -73.36
C MET A 402 3.31 10.04 -73.54
N LEU A 403 3.26 11.10 -72.73
CA LEU A 403 2.27 12.18 -72.89
C LEU A 403 2.58 13.08 -74.11
N GLN A 404 3.85 13.33 -74.41
CA GLN A 404 4.24 14.07 -75.61
C GLN A 404 3.90 13.30 -76.89
N ASP A 405 4.09 11.98 -76.89
CA ASP A 405 3.70 11.11 -78.01
C ASP A 405 2.18 11.07 -78.19
N TYR A 406 1.41 10.94 -77.10
CA TYR A 406 -0.05 11.00 -77.15
C TYR A 406 -0.56 12.36 -77.65
N LEU A 407 0.04 13.48 -77.23
CA LEU A 407 -0.33 14.81 -77.71
C LEU A 407 0.01 15.03 -79.20
N GLN A 408 1.08 14.42 -79.71
CA GLN A 408 1.38 14.39 -81.15
C GLN A 408 0.33 13.58 -81.92
N GLN A 409 -0.02 12.39 -81.43
CA GLN A 409 -1.08 11.56 -82.03
C GLN A 409 -2.44 12.27 -82.04
N GLN A 410 -2.84 12.92 -80.93
CA GLN A 410 -4.06 13.74 -80.90
C GLN A 410 -4.01 14.93 -81.87
N LEU A 411 -2.85 15.55 -82.08
CA LEU A 411 -2.70 16.63 -83.07
C LEU A 411 -2.80 16.11 -84.51
N GLU A 412 -2.34 14.90 -84.79
CA GLU A 412 -2.52 14.23 -86.09
C GLU A 412 -3.97 13.79 -86.30
N GLU A 413 -4.61 13.19 -85.29
CA GLU A 413 -6.05 12.86 -85.30
C GLU A 413 -6.91 14.11 -85.48
N GLU A 414 -6.59 15.23 -84.84
CA GLU A 414 -7.25 16.52 -85.07
C GLU A 414 -7.07 17.00 -86.51
N GLN A 415 -5.87 16.87 -87.10
CA GLN A 415 -5.61 17.26 -88.50
C GLN A 415 -6.36 16.38 -89.49
N GLN A 416 -6.45 15.07 -89.25
CA GLN A 416 -7.26 14.14 -90.05
C GLN A 416 -8.75 14.47 -89.90
N SER A 417 -9.22 14.66 -88.66
CA SER A 417 -10.60 15.04 -88.35
C SER A 417 -10.98 16.39 -88.96
N LYS A 418 -10.08 17.38 -89.00
CA LYS A 418 -10.32 18.69 -89.65
C LYS A 418 -10.50 18.57 -91.17
N LYS A 419 -9.81 17.63 -91.84
CA LYS A 419 -10.03 17.33 -93.27
C LYS A 419 -11.40 16.71 -93.49
N VAL A 420 -11.73 15.65 -92.72
CA VAL A 420 -13.07 15.02 -92.78
C VAL A 420 -14.18 16.00 -92.42
N VAL A 421 -13.97 16.92 -91.46
CA VAL A 421 -14.92 17.98 -91.11
C VAL A 421 -15.04 19.05 -92.21
N GLN A 422 -14.02 19.29 -93.03
CA GLN A 422 -14.15 20.14 -94.21
C GLN A 422 -15.02 19.47 -95.29
N GLU A 423 -14.76 18.20 -95.61
CA GLU A 423 -15.58 17.37 -96.52
C GLU A 423 -17.05 17.26 -96.04
N VAL A 424 -17.24 17.07 -94.73
CA VAL A 424 -18.57 17.04 -94.09
C VAL A 424 -19.20 18.43 -94.01
N ALA A 425 -18.42 19.51 -93.86
CA ALA A 425 -18.95 20.88 -93.91
C ALA A 425 -19.42 21.26 -95.32
N GLU A 426 -18.73 20.77 -96.35
CA GLU A 426 -19.12 20.94 -97.75
C GLU A 426 -20.43 20.20 -98.06
N SER A 427 -20.55 18.92 -97.69
CA SER A 427 -21.82 18.19 -97.81
C SER A 427 -22.93 18.72 -96.88
N GLN A 428 -22.60 19.31 -95.72
CA GLN A 428 -23.58 19.98 -94.85
C GLN A 428 -24.10 21.30 -95.39
N LYS A 429 -23.38 22.02 -96.26
CA LYS A 429 -23.95 23.19 -96.98
C LYS A 429 -25.17 22.71 -97.77
N THR A 430 -24.98 21.64 -98.55
CA THR A 430 -26.02 20.95 -99.35
C THR A 430 -27.22 20.48 -98.51
N VAL A 431 -26.99 20.03 -97.26
CA VAL A 431 -28.07 19.60 -96.34
C VAL A 431 -28.76 20.76 -95.60
N LYS A 432 -28.07 21.88 -95.33
CA LYS A 432 -28.68 23.05 -94.66
C LYS A 432 -29.74 23.72 -95.52
N ASP A 433 -29.58 23.71 -96.83
CA ASP A 433 -30.60 24.20 -97.77
C ASP A 433 -31.82 23.27 -97.91
N ALA A 434 -31.72 22.02 -97.44
CA ALA A 434 -32.89 21.18 -97.17
C ALA A 434 -33.53 21.51 -95.80
N LYS A 435 -32.74 21.65 -94.72
CA LYS A 435 -33.28 21.85 -93.35
C LYS A 435 -34.03 23.16 -93.12
N LYS A 436 -33.72 24.24 -93.86
CA LYS A 436 -34.49 25.51 -93.79
C LYS A 436 -36.00 25.27 -93.99
N LYS A 437 -36.36 24.33 -94.88
CA LYS A 437 -37.74 23.95 -95.25
C LYS A 437 -38.56 23.27 -94.13
N VAL A 438 -37.98 23.03 -92.95
CA VAL A 438 -38.61 22.26 -91.86
C VAL A 438 -38.79 23.08 -90.57
N HIS A 439 -37.89 24.03 -90.26
CA HIS A 439 -37.92 24.72 -88.96
C HIS A 439 -39.20 25.56 -88.75
N GLU A 440 -39.74 26.11 -89.83
CA GLU A 440 -40.99 26.91 -89.87
C GLU A 440 -42.20 26.17 -89.29
N GLN A 441 -42.17 24.82 -89.25
CA GLN A 441 -43.28 24.00 -88.78
C GLN A 441 -43.37 23.86 -87.25
N LYS A 442 -42.25 23.98 -86.50
CA LYS A 442 -42.19 23.55 -85.09
C LYS A 442 -42.40 24.64 -84.02
N LYS A 443 -42.41 25.92 -84.36
CA LYS A 443 -42.37 27.04 -83.39
C LYS A 443 -43.68 27.27 -82.58
N LYS A 444 -44.64 26.33 -82.60
CA LYS A 444 -46.04 26.54 -82.17
C LYS A 444 -46.46 25.82 -80.86
N ILE A 445 -45.54 25.26 -80.07
CA ILE A 445 -45.88 24.17 -79.11
C ILE A 445 -45.50 24.41 -77.62
N VAL A 446 -44.59 25.33 -77.27
CA VAL A 446 -43.79 25.20 -76.02
C VAL A 446 -44.30 25.97 -74.78
N GLN A 447 -45.38 26.76 -74.85
CA GLN A 447 -45.62 27.84 -73.87
C GLN A 447 -46.31 27.48 -72.52
N ASP A 448 -46.63 26.21 -72.25
CA ASP A 448 -47.77 25.88 -71.36
C ASP A 448 -47.49 25.42 -69.89
N VAL A 449 -46.23 25.19 -69.45
CA VAL A 449 -45.96 24.19 -68.37
C VAL A 449 -45.56 24.71 -66.94
N GLN A 450 -44.94 25.89 -66.78
CA GLN A 450 -43.94 26.15 -65.71
C GLN A 450 -44.39 26.38 -64.23
N ARG A 451 -45.63 26.08 -63.79
CA ARG A 451 -46.29 26.91 -62.73
C ARG A 451 -46.31 26.47 -61.23
N GLY A 452 -45.49 25.56 -60.68
CA GLY A 452 -45.50 25.43 -59.19
C GLY A 452 -44.66 24.35 -58.51
N LYS A 453 -44.12 24.71 -57.32
CA LYS A 453 -43.67 23.89 -56.16
C LYS A 453 -42.72 24.73 -55.27
N GLN A 454 -43.06 24.99 -54.00
CA GLN A 454 -42.21 25.80 -53.10
C GLN A 454 -42.41 25.68 -51.56
N GLU A 455 -43.33 24.85 -51.04
CA GLU A 455 -44.15 25.27 -49.88
C GLU A 455 -43.76 24.75 -48.48
N LEU A 456 -42.76 23.86 -48.30
CA LEU A 456 -42.69 23.00 -47.10
C LEU A 456 -41.32 22.93 -46.37
N ASN A 457 -41.20 23.60 -45.21
CA ASN A 457 -40.23 23.32 -44.12
C ASN A 457 -40.64 24.05 -42.82
N ALA A 458 -40.37 23.51 -41.61
CA ALA A 458 -40.61 24.24 -40.34
C ALA A 458 -39.90 23.72 -39.04
N ALA A 459 -40.43 22.68 -38.37
CA ALA A 459 -40.76 22.82 -36.94
C ALA A 459 -40.11 21.85 -35.91
N ALA A 460 -38.89 22.11 -35.39
CA ALA A 460 -38.34 21.38 -34.22
C ALA A 460 -37.21 22.14 -33.48
N LEU A 461 -37.21 22.15 -32.12
CA LEU A 461 -36.01 22.51 -31.31
C LEU A 461 -36.05 22.19 -29.79
N GLU A 462 -37.19 22.36 -29.12
CA GLU A 462 -37.23 23.13 -27.84
C GLU A 462 -36.90 22.42 -26.50
N ASN A 463 -36.80 21.08 -26.43
CA ASN A 463 -37.16 20.33 -25.19
C ASN A 463 -36.06 20.02 -24.12
N ALA A 464 -34.91 20.71 -24.04
CA ALA A 464 -33.66 20.07 -23.55
C ALA A 464 -33.06 20.37 -22.14
N THR A 465 -33.61 21.25 -21.28
CA THR A 465 -32.74 22.02 -20.31
C THR A 465 -32.89 21.82 -18.78
N ILE A 466 -33.78 20.97 -18.25
CA ILE A 466 -34.34 21.18 -16.88
C ILE A 466 -33.67 20.40 -15.70
N GLU A 467 -32.76 19.44 -15.91
CA GLU A 467 -32.59 18.32 -14.95
C GLU A 467 -31.54 18.47 -13.80
N MET A 468 -30.72 19.54 -13.73
CA MET A 468 -29.36 19.43 -13.14
C MET A 468 -29.16 19.69 -11.62
N GLU A 469 -30.08 20.34 -10.89
CA GLU A 469 -29.70 21.14 -9.70
C GLU A 469 -29.63 20.44 -8.32
N LYS A 470 -30.23 19.26 -8.11
CA LYS A 470 -30.69 18.81 -6.77
C LYS A 470 -29.71 17.91 -5.95
N ARG A 471 -28.41 18.24 -5.82
CA ARG A 471 -27.41 17.26 -5.28
C ARG A 471 -26.44 17.70 -4.15
N LEU A 472 -26.58 18.86 -3.51
CA LEU A 472 -25.50 19.42 -2.65
C LEU A 472 -25.78 19.60 -1.13
N GLU A 473 -26.97 19.28 -0.62
CA GLU A 473 -27.35 19.56 0.79
C GLU A 473 -26.80 18.50 1.78
N ILE A 474 -25.49 18.50 1.98
CA ILE A 474 -24.73 17.35 2.51
C ILE A 474 -23.96 17.68 3.82
N ILE A 475 -23.60 16.63 4.60
CA ILE A 475 -22.64 16.55 5.73
C ILE A 475 -22.79 17.43 7.00
N ASP A 476 -23.54 18.54 6.97
CA ASP A 476 -23.23 19.72 7.80
C ASP A 476 -23.78 19.74 9.25
N ARG A 477 -23.62 18.68 10.08
CA ARG A 477 -24.20 18.67 11.47
C ARG A 477 -23.40 18.04 12.62
N ILE A 478 -23.54 16.74 12.91
CA ILE A 478 -23.35 16.22 14.29
C ILE A 478 -21.91 15.78 14.60
N ARG A 479 -21.05 16.75 14.93
CA ARG A 479 -19.61 16.56 15.23
C ARG A 479 -19.17 16.98 16.65
N VAL A 480 -20.10 17.21 17.58
CA VAL A 480 -19.93 18.27 18.62
C VAL A 480 -19.73 17.83 20.10
N LEU A 481 -20.11 16.63 20.58
CA LEU A 481 -20.27 16.38 22.06
C LEU A 481 -19.66 15.07 22.61
N THR A 482 -18.69 15.15 23.56
CA THR A 482 -17.99 14.02 24.26
C THR A 482 -17.29 14.40 25.61
N ALA A 483 -17.03 13.42 26.53
CA ALA A 483 -16.29 13.44 27.85
C ALA A 483 -17.06 13.90 29.15
N THR A 484 -16.65 13.75 30.45
CA THR A 484 -15.39 13.34 31.20
C THR A 484 -15.67 12.67 32.62
N GLN A 485 -14.72 12.63 33.59
CA GLN A 485 -14.58 11.73 34.81
C GLN A 485 -13.74 12.38 35.99
N GLN A 486 -13.51 11.94 37.27
CA GLN A 486 -14.09 10.98 38.29
C GLN A 486 -13.38 11.03 39.72
N TYR A 487 -14.08 10.60 40.82
CA TYR A 487 -13.65 9.83 42.07
C TYR A 487 -12.77 10.31 43.31
N HIS A 488 -13.06 9.67 44.50
CA HIS A 488 -12.21 9.29 45.71
C HIS A 488 -11.64 10.36 46.73
N ASN A 489 -11.23 10.13 48.02
CA ASN A 489 -11.28 9.03 49.07
C ASN A 489 -11.01 9.51 50.56
N THR A 490 -10.79 8.61 51.56
CA THR A 490 -10.70 8.83 53.07
C THR A 490 -9.43 8.25 53.80
N LYS A 491 -9.18 8.54 55.12
CA LYS A 491 -8.31 7.85 56.17
C LYS A 491 -8.21 8.69 57.50
N LEU A 492 -7.67 8.33 58.70
CA LEU A 492 -7.50 7.09 59.54
C LEU A 492 -7.22 7.46 61.06
N PHE A 493 -6.42 6.71 61.86
CA PHE A 493 -6.24 6.79 63.36
C PHE A 493 -4.77 6.56 63.86
N ASP A 494 -4.52 6.63 65.18
CA ASP A 494 -3.20 6.68 65.90
C ASP A 494 -2.66 5.30 66.41
N THR A 495 -1.57 5.29 67.20
CA THR A 495 -0.56 4.22 67.25
C THR A 495 0.04 3.87 68.63
N THR A 496 -0.20 4.63 69.70
CA THR A 496 0.37 4.34 71.03
C THR A 496 -0.46 3.38 71.88
N GLU A 497 -1.67 3.05 71.44
CA GLU A 497 -2.54 2.05 72.05
C GLU A 497 -2.15 0.63 71.59
N THR A 498 -2.19 -0.34 72.51
CA THR A 498 -2.19 -1.77 72.15
C THR A 498 -3.64 -2.18 71.92
N SER A 499 -3.92 -3.04 70.93
CA SER A 499 -5.28 -3.31 70.46
C SER A 499 -6.27 -3.84 71.52
N GLY A 500 -5.79 -4.38 72.64
CA GLY A 500 -6.62 -4.74 73.79
C GLY A 500 -7.52 -5.95 73.55
N LEU A 501 -7.07 -6.89 72.70
CA LEU A 501 -7.88 -8.03 72.23
C LEU A 501 -7.74 -9.27 73.12
N GLY A 502 -6.85 -9.24 74.12
CA GLY A 502 -6.64 -10.30 75.10
C GLY A 502 -5.76 -11.46 74.60
N LEU A 503 -5.03 -11.28 73.50
CA LEU A 503 -4.19 -12.33 72.90
C LEU A 503 -2.85 -12.46 73.65
N LEU A 504 -2.41 -13.70 73.90
CA LEU A 504 -1.15 -14.01 74.60
C LEU A 504 0.13 -13.50 73.91
N SER A 505 0.01 -12.97 72.68
CA SER A 505 1.08 -12.39 71.88
C SER A 505 0.98 -10.86 71.75
N GLU A 506 0.05 -10.20 72.45
CA GLU A 506 -0.01 -8.74 72.51
C GLU A 506 1.20 -8.17 73.25
N MET A 507 1.82 -7.18 72.63
CA MET A 507 2.95 -6.42 73.15
C MET A 507 2.72 -4.97 72.76
N SER A 508 3.07 -4.05 73.66
CA SER A 508 2.99 -2.62 73.34
C SER A 508 3.96 -2.24 72.23
N LEU A 509 3.64 -1.17 71.49
CA LEU A 509 4.52 -0.64 70.45
C LEU A 509 5.93 -0.27 70.98
N ALA A 510 6.08 -0.03 72.30
CA ALA A 510 7.37 0.18 72.95
C ALA A 510 8.16 -1.12 73.18
N GLU A 511 7.55 -2.18 73.73
CA GLU A 511 8.25 -3.46 73.96
C GLU A 511 8.64 -4.15 72.64
N LEU A 512 7.83 -3.96 71.60
CA LEU A 512 8.18 -4.37 70.24
C LEU A 512 9.45 -3.69 69.74
N GLN A 513 9.71 -2.42 70.09
CA GLN A 513 10.94 -1.72 69.71
C GLN A 513 12.20 -2.30 70.36
N GLU A 514 12.12 -2.79 71.61
CA GLU A 514 13.27 -3.40 72.29
C GLU A 514 13.64 -4.77 71.69
N ARG A 515 12.66 -5.65 71.45
CA ARG A 515 12.89 -6.92 70.76
C ARG A 515 13.45 -6.70 69.35
N LEU A 516 12.89 -5.71 68.64
CA LEU A 516 13.36 -5.26 67.33
C LEU A 516 14.80 -4.69 67.40
N ALA A 517 15.23 -4.08 68.51
CA ALA A 517 16.62 -3.64 68.74
C ALA A 517 17.61 -4.77 69.08
N VAL A 518 17.14 -5.96 69.48
CA VAL A 518 17.97 -7.19 69.51
C VAL A 518 18.04 -7.81 68.12
N MET A 519 16.90 -7.96 67.43
CA MET A 519 16.86 -8.50 66.07
C MET A 519 17.71 -7.68 65.09
N LYS A 520 17.69 -6.34 65.20
CA LYS A 520 18.56 -5.43 64.43
C LYS A 520 20.06 -5.73 64.56
N ARG A 521 20.54 -6.27 65.68
CA ARG A 521 21.97 -6.60 65.87
C ARG A 521 22.33 -7.89 65.14
N TRP A 522 21.50 -8.93 65.24
CA TRP A 522 21.63 -10.14 64.43
C TRP A 522 21.52 -9.83 62.93
N GLU A 523 20.59 -8.95 62.55
CA GLU A 523 20.43 -8.46 61.18
C GLU A 523 21.68 -7.69 60.70
N GLN A 524 22.32 -6.90 61.55
CA GLN A 524 23.57 -6.20 61.22
C GLN A 524 24.72 -7.18 60.94
N GLU A 525 24.92 -8.21 61.77
CA GLU A 525 25.97 -9.23 61.55
C GLU A 525 25.75 -10.06 60.28
N ASP A 526 24.50 -10.41 59.98
CA ASP A 526 24.11 -11.10 58.75
C ASP A 526 24.26 -10.19 57.52
N GLN A 527 23.86 -8.91 57.63
CA GLN A 527 24.15 -7.90 56.61
C GLN A 527 25.65 -7.72 56.37
N GLU A 528 26.50 -7.80 57.39
CA GLU A 528 27.96 -7.68 57.23
C GLU A 528 28.57 -8.88 56.50
N LYS A 529 28.16 -10.10 56.84
CA LYS A 529 28.55 -11.33 56.10
C LYS A 529 28.12 -11.23 54.63
N LYS A 530 26.86 -10.85 54.38
CA LYS A 530 26.34 -10.63 53.02
C LYS A 530 27.07 -9.50 52.28
N ARG A 531 27.44 -8.40 52.95
CA ARG A 531 28.26 -7.32 52.36
C ARG A 531 29.65 -7.82 51.94
N TYR A 532 30.27 -8.69 52.73
CA TYR A 532 31.57 -9.30 52.41
C TYR A 532 31.48 -10.27 51.22
N GLU A 533 30.50 -11.17 51.19
CA GLU A 533 30.24 -12.05 50.04
C GLU A 533 29.94 -11.27 48.75
N ILE A 534 29.14 -10.20 48.86
CA ILE A 534 28.85 -9.27 47.77
C ILE A 534 30.12 -8.54 47.30
N LEU A 535 31.08 -8.26 48.19
CA LEU A 535 32.36 -7.63 47.85
C LEU A 535 33.27 -8.60 47.07
N LEU A 536 33.45 -9.83 47.55
CA LEU A 536 34.20 -10.87 46.83
C LEU A 536 33.57 -11.16 45.46
N SER A 537 32.25 -11.32 45.41
CA SER A 537 31.48 -11.53 44.17
C SER A 537 31.61 -10.35 43.19
N LYS A 538 31.76 -9.12 43.70
CA LYS A 538 32.06 -7.92 42.90
C LYS A 538 33.50 -7.90 42.36
N GLN A 539 34.49 -8.35 43.13
CA GLN A 539 35.89 -8.42 42.71
C GLN A 539 36.09 -9.44 41.57
N ALA A 540 35.67 -10.69 41.78
CA ALA A 540 35.69 -11.71 40.72
C ALA A 540 34.84 -11.29 39.49
N SER A 541 33.75 -10.54 39.73
CA SER A 541 32.93 -9.92 38.68
C SER A 541 33.60 -8.78 37.89
N GLN A 542 34.66 -8.19 38.42
CA GLN A 542 35.46 -7.14 37.78
C GLN A 542 36.65 -7.74 37.05
N GLU A 543 37.35 -8.69 37.68
CA GLU A 543 38.46 -9.46 37.08
C GLU A 543 38.02 -10.16 35.78
N LEU A 544 36.90 -10.89 35.81
CA LEU A 544 36.30 -11.50 34.60
C LEU A 544 35.99 -10.47 33.49
N VAL A 545 35.79 -9.19 33.83
CA VAL A 545 35.49 -8.11 32.89
C VAL A 545 36.76 -7.44 32.36
N SER A 546 37.83 -7.32 33.13
CA SER A 546 39.15 -6.93 32.60
C SER A 546 39.69 -7.99 31.64
N ASP A 547 39.64 -9.26 32.03
CA ASP A 547 40.22 -10.34 31.25
C ASP A 547 39.51 -10.49 29.89
N THR A 548 38.18 -10.39 29.89
CA THR A 548 37.40 -10.40 28.65
C THR A 548 37.55 -9.13 27.82
N LEU A 549 37.80 -7.96 28.43
CA LEU A 549 38.18 -6.74 27.70
C LEU A 549 39.53 -6.92 26.99
N ASP A 550 40.54 -7.49 27.63
CA ASP A 550 41.86 -7.69 27.04
C ASP A 550 41.84 -8.68 25.87
N VAL A 551 41.01 -9.73 25.94
CA VAL A 551 40.74 -10.63 24.80
C VAL A 551 40.07 -9.86 23.65
N ILE A 552 39.03 -9.06 23.93
CA ILE A 552 38.34 -8.23 22.93
C ILE A 552 39.31 -7.23 22.28
N LEU A 553 40.23 -6.62 23.04
CA LEU A 553 41.20 -5.66 22.52
C LEU A 553 42.19 -6.32 21.56
N LYS A 554 42.67 -7.54 21.84
CA LYS A 554 43.52 -8.33 20.94
C LYS A 554 42.80 -8.60 19.61
N HIS A 555 41.60 -9.20 19.67
CA HIS A 555 40.76 -9.47 18.50
C HIS A 555 40.47 -8.21 17.68
N ARG A 556 40.11 -7.09 18.32
CA ARG A 556 39.87 -5.81 17.62
C ARG A 556 41.13 -5.28 16.93
N ASN A 557 42.30 -5.40 17.55
CA ASN A 557 43.58 -4.98 16.97
C ASN A 557 43.96 -5.84 15.75
N GLU A 558 43.85 -7.17 15.86
CA GLU A 558 44.12 -8.10 14.77
C GLU A 558 43.16 -7.89 13.59
N LYS A 559 41.86 -7.72 13.87
CA LYS A 559 40.82 -7.42 12.87
C LYS A 559 41.06 -6.06 12.19
N SER A 560 41.59 -5.08 12.92
CA SER A 560 42.02 -3.78 12.38
C SER A 560 43.24 -3.91 11.45
N GLN A 561 44.26 -4.67 11.86
CA GLN A 561 45.43 -4.97 11.02
C GLN A 561 45.03 -5.74 9.75
N MET A 562 44.23 -6.79 9.87
CA MET A 562 43.81 -7.63 8.76
C MET A 562 42.91 -6.87 7.76
N THR A 563 42.02 -5.98 8.24
CA THR A 563 41.23 -5.11 7.36
C THR A 563 42.07 -4.02 6.70
N SER A 564 43.10 -3.49 7.38
CA SER A 564 44.08 -2.58 6.78
C SER A 564 44.87 -3.26 5.64
N LEU A 565 45.41 -4.46 5.88
CA LEU A 565 46.10 -5.29 4.88
C LEU A 565 45.18 -5.64 3.70
N ARG A 566 43.92 -6.03 3.96
CA ARG A 566 42.94 -6.27 2.90
C ARG A 566 42.67 -5.01 2.08
N ARG A 567 42.64 -3.83 2.70
CA ARG A 567 42.43 -2.54 2.03
C ARG A 567 43.67 -2.07 1.24
N GLN A 568 44.88 -2.45 1.65
CA GLN A 568 46.11 -2.28 0.86
C GLN A 568 46.05 -3.17 -0.39
N LYS A 569 45.87 -4.48 -0.21
CA LYS A 569 45.73 -5.44 -1.33
C LYS A 569 44.58 -5.09 -2.28
N GLN A 570 43.47 -4.55 -1.78
CA GLN A 570 42.38 -4.07 -2.64
C GLN A 570 42.75 -2.78 -3.39
N LYS A 571 43.56 -1.86 -2.83
CA LYS A 571 44.09 -0.71 -3.56
C LYS A 571 45.10 -1.12 -4.63
N GLU A 572 45.92 -2.14 -4.36
CA GLU A 572 46.85 -2.74 -5.31
C GLU A 572 46.08 -3.43 -6.45
N ALA A 573 45.15 -4.31 -6.13
CA ALA A 573 44.27 -4.94 -7.12
C ALA A 573 43.46 -3.91 -7.92
N ILE A 574 42.99 -2.80 -7.34
CA ILE A 574 42.32 -1.71 -8.08
C ILE A 574 43.28 -0.96 -9.00
N LYS A 575 44.58 -0.86 -8.67
CA LYS A 575 45.60 -0.32 -9.60
C LYS A 575 45.84 -1.31 -10.74
N GLU A 576 46.02 -2.59 -10.45
CA GLU A 576 46.19 -3.66 -11.44
C GLU A 576 44.96 -3.75 -12.37
N ASP A 577 43.74 -3.79 -11.82
CA ASP A 577 42.47 -3.66 -12.55
C ASP A 577 42.36 -2.34 -13.34
N SER A 578 43.10 -1.29 -12.96
CA SER A 578 43.15 -0.04 -13.73
C SER A 578 44.21 -0.03 -14.84
N HIS A 579 45.21 -0.92 -14.77
CA HIS A 579 46.14 -1.20 -15.85
C HIS A 579 45.57 -2.24 -16.83
N SER A 580 44.74 -3.18 -16.37
CA SER A 580 43.95 -4.08 -17.22
C SER A 580 42.65 -3.43 -17.77
N LYS A 581 42.47 -2.10 -17.59
CA LYS A 581 41.56 -1.27 -18.41
C LYS A 581 42.08 -1.04 -19.85
N ILE A 582 42.98 -1.90 -20.32
CA ILE A 582 43.00 -2.27 -21.74
C ILE A 582 41.69 -3.04 -21.97
N PHE A 583 40.63 -2.29 -22.25
CA PHE A 583 39.28 -2.78 -22.53
C PHE A 583 39.31 -4.00 -23.47
N ASP A 584 38.34 -4.92 -23.31
CA ASP A 584 37.94 -5.84 -24.38
C ASP A 584 37.92 -5.10 -25.73
N ASP A 585 38.90 -5.38 -26.60
CA ASP A 585 39.05 -4.64 -27.86
C ASP A 585 37.78 -4.73 -28.72
N GLU A 586 37.06 -5.86 -28.63
CA GLU A 586 35.74 -6.05 -29.21
C GLU A 586 34.71 -5.00 -28.77
N ILE A 587 34.67 -4.64 -27.48
CA ILE A 587 33.73 -3.63 -26.96
C ILE A 587 34.09 -2.26 -27.51
N ASN A 588 35.39 -1.92 -27.56
CA ASN A 588 35.86 -0.67 -28.17
C ASN A 588 35.56 -0.63 -29.68
N VAL A 589 35.78 -1.72 -30.41
CA VAL A 589 35.47 -1.82 -31.84
C VAL A 589 33.96 -1.69 -32.07
N LEU A 590 33.11 -2.34 -31.26
CA LEU A 590 31.66 -2.20 -31.34
C LEU A 590 31.18 -0.78 -31.01
N GLN A 591 31.82 -0.07 -30.08
CA GLN A 591 31.52 1.34 -29.81
C GLN A 591 31.88 2.24 -31.00
N ARG A 592 33.10 2.11 -31.55
CA ARG A 592 33.54 2.84 -32.75
C ARG A 592 32.63 2.58 -33.95
N LEU A 593 32.25 1.33 -34.19
CA LEU A 593 31.31 0.95 -35.25
C LEU A 593 29.92 1.59 -35.05
N LEU A 594 29.40 1.61 -33.82
CA LEU A 594 28.12 2.26 -33.52
C LEU A 594 28.17 3.77 -33.79
N GLU A 595 29.27 4.44 -33.41
CA GLU A 595 29.49 5.86 -33.69
C GLU A 595 29.63 6.12 -35.20
N GLU A 596 30.32 5.25 -35.93
CA GLU A 596 30.46 5.34 -37.37
C GLU A 596 29.10 5.26 -38.07
N LYS A 597 28.26 4.27 -37.71
CA LYS A 597 26.90 4.08 -38.26
C LYS A 597 25.99 5.28 -37.96
N ARG A 598 26.10 5.85 -36.75
CA ARG A 598 25.42 7.10 -36.38
C ARG A 598 25.89 8.29 -37.21
N SER A 599 27.19 8.40 -37.47
CA SER A 599 27.76 9.45 -38.32
C SER A 599 27.28 9.32 -39.78
N ARG A 600 27.15 8.08 -40.29
CA ARG A 600 26.56 7.79 -41.61
C ARG A 600 25.10 8.23 -41.66
N ARG A 601 24.28 7.87 -40.65
CA ARG A 601 22.87 8.30 -40.55
C ARG A 601 22.74 9.83 -40.51
N LEU A 602 23.58 10.51 -39.71
CA LEU A 602 23.62 11.97 -39.65
C LEU A 602 24.00 12.62 -41.00
N LYS A 603 24.82 11.96 -41.83
CA LYS A 603 25.12 12.41 -43.20
C LYS A 603 23.96 12.18 -44.17
N CYS A 604 23.24 11.05 -44.07
CA CYS A 604 22.05 10.77 -44.87
C CYS A 604 20.84 11.65 -44.50
N MET A 605 20.72 12.04 -43.22
CA MET A 605 19.68 12.95 -42.73
C MET A 605 19.95 14.44 -43.04
N GLN A 606 21.18 14.82 -43.43
CA GLN A 606 21.48 16.20 -43.83
C GLN A 606 20.81 16.49 -45.19
N PRO A 607 19.86 17.45 -45.28
CA PRO A 607 19.30 17.82 -46.57
C PRO A 607 20.41 18.42 -47.44
N SER A 608 20.48 18.00 -48.71
CA SER A 608 21.49 18.46 -49.67
C SER A 608 21.38 19.97 -49.89
N SER A 609 22.22 20.73 -49.20
CA SER A 609 22.21 22.20 -49.11
C SER A 609 22.77 22.90 -50.35
N LYS A 610 22.23 22.57 -51.54
CA LYS A 610 22.56 23.22 -52.80
C LYS A 610 21.31 23.80 -53.48
N GLN A 611 21.21 25.14 -53.40
CA GLN A 611 20.46 26.01 -54.30
C GLN A 611 18.93 25.83 -54.41
N ASN A 612 18.22 25.89 -53.28
CA ASN A 612 16.85 26.43 -53.31
C ASN A 612 16.89 27.95 -53.54
N SER A 613 16.93 28.36 -54.81
CA SER A 613 16.51 29.71 -55.18
C SER A 613 15.05 29.92 -54.76
N ARG A 614 14.71 31.09 -54.18
CA ARG A 614 13.37 31.35 -53.65
C ARG A 614 12.33 31.56 -54.76
N LYS A 615 11.86 30.47 -55.38
CA LYS A 615 10.57 30.45 -56.10
C LYS A 615 9.47 30.05 -55.11
N SER A 616 8.46 30.90 -54.98
CA SER A 616 7.30 30.69 -54.12
C SER A 616 6.51 29.45 -54.55
N SER A 617 6.07 28.64 -53.58
CA SER A 617 5.19 27.49 -53.84
C SER A 617 3.92 27.93 -54.63
N PRO A 618 3.52 27.23 -55.70
CA PRO A 618 2.34 27.59 -56.51
C PRO A 618 1.00 27.54 -55.74
N HIS A 619 0.97 26.98 -54.53
CA HIS A 619 -0.25 26.68 -53.76
C HIS A 619 -0.97 27.92 -53.16
N LYS A 620 -0.76 29.10 -53.75
CA LYS A 620 -1.57 30.32 -53.55
C LYS A 620 -2.11 30.93 -54.85
N GLN A 621 -1.82 30.35 -56.02
CA GLN A 621 -2.39 30.81 -57.30
C GLN A 621 -3.66 30.04 -57.68
N THR A 622 -3.79 28.77 -57.31
CA THR A 622 -5.01 27.96 -57.55
C THR A 622 -6.25 28.61 -56.90
N GLY A 623 -6.12 29.15 -55.69
CA GLY A 623 -7.19 29.92 -55.04
C GLY A 623 -7.67 31.09 -55.90
N LYS A 624 -6.75 31.89 -56.47
CA LYS A 624 -7.10 33.02 -57.32
C LYS A 624 -7.71 32.63 -58.67
N TYR A 625 -7.30 31.51 -59.27
CA TYR A 625 -7.94 31.03 -60.50
C TYR A 625 -9.35 30.50 -60.23
N MET A 626 -9.58 29.79 -59.12
CA MET A 626 -10.94 29.40 -58.69
C MET A 626 -11.79 30.64 -58.35
N GLU A 627 -11.28 31.59 -57.57
CA GLU A 627 -11.97 32.85 -57.26
C GLU A 627 -12.27 33.69 -58.51
N GLN A 628 -11.41 33.68 -59.53
CA GLN A 628 -11.65 34.38 -60.80
C GLN A 628 -12.63 33.64 -61.69
N GLU A 629 -12.54 32.31 -61.79
CA GLU A 629 -13.55 31.51 -62.46
C GLU A 629 -14.92 31.67 -61.81
N ASP A 630 -14.99 31.62 -60.48
CA ASP A 630 -16.25 31.72 -59.73
C ASP A 630 -16.77 33.16 -59.69
N SER A 631 -15.90 34.18 -59.76
CA SER A 631 -16.31 35.58 -60.02
C SER A 631 -16.80 35.78 -61.45
N CYS A 632 -16.23 35.09 -62.45
CA CYS A 632 -16.71 35.12 -63.83
C CYS A 632 -18.04 34.35 -63.99
N LYS A 633 -18.19 33.20 -63.32
CA LYS A 633 -19.46 32.47 -63.21
C LYS A 633 -20.50 33.33 -62.50
N GLU A 634 -20.17 33.97 -61.37
CA GLU A 634 -21.03 34.95 -60.71
C GLU A 634 -21.44 36.11 -61.63
N LYS A 635 -20.52 36.67 -62.42
CA LYS A 635 -20.82 37.76 -63.35
C LYS A 635 -21.74 37.29 -64.47
N VAL A 636 -21.45 36.17 -65.12
CA VAL A 636 -22.33 35.56 -66.12
C VAL A 636 -23.71 35.24 -65.50
N ILE A 637 -23.76 34.74 -64.26
CA ILE A 637 -25.03 34.53 -63.53
C ILE A 637 -25.73 35.85 -63.27
N LYS A 638 -25.04 36.92 -62.85
CA LYS A 638 -25.61 38.25 -62.57
C LYS A 638 -26.11 38.94 -63.84
N ASP A 639 -25.38 38.82 -64.96
CA ASP A 639 -25.76 39.36 -66.26
C ASP A 639 -26.96 38.58 -66.85
N ILE A 640 -27.01 37.25 -66.67
CA ILE A 640 -28.21 36.45 -66.94
C ILE A 640 -29.36 36.89 -66.02
N HIS A 641 -29.10 37.18 -64.74
CA HIS A 641 -30.14 37.60 -63.80
C HIS A 641 -30.73 38.98 -64.12
N VAL A 642 -29.90 39.92 -64.60
CA VAL A 642 -30.31 41.26 -65.05
C VAL A 642 -31.05 41.20 -66.39
N THR A 643 -30.65 40.31 -67.30
CA THR A 643 -31.34 40.14 -68.60
C THR A 643 -32.65 39.36 -68.50
N PHE A 644 -32.83 38.49 -67.50
CA PHE A 644 -34.11 37.79 -67.26
C PHE A 644 -35.04 38.47 -66.25
N TYR A 645 -34.54 39.35 -65.36
CA TYR A 645 -35.36 40.07 -64.38
C TYR A 645 -35.03 41.57 -64.34
N PRO A 646 -35.68 42.39 -65.19
CA PRO A 646 -35.72 43.83 -65.01
C PRO A 646 -36.31 44.16 -63.64
N THR A 647 -35.60 44.96 -62.83
CA THR A 647 -36.10 45.34 -61.51
C THR A 647 -37.24 46.35 -61.67
N ALA A 648 -38.47 45.97 -61.34
CA ALA A 648 -39.66 46.80 -61.51
C ALA A 648 -39.70 47.98 -60.52
N ARG A 649 -38.89 49.02 -60.77
CA ARG A 649 -38.88 50.25 -59.96
C ARG A 649 -38.65 51.56 -60.74
N GLU A 650 -38.99 51.58 -62.04
CA GLU A 650 -38.90 52.81 -62.84
C GLU A 650 -40.04 52.97 -63.87
N GLN A 651 -41.26 52.60 -63.48
CA GLN A 651 -42.50 52.99 -64.16
C GLN A 651 -43.53 53.52 -63.15
N SER A 652 -43.23 54.70 -62.61
CA SER A 652 -44.20 55.56 -61.89
C SER A 652 -43.83 57.05 -62.03
N ARG A 653 -43.43 57.42 -63.26
CA ARG A 653 -43.34 58.78 -63.80
C ARG A 653 -43.37 58.70 -65.33
#